data_AF-A0A8H6GB20-F1
#
_entry.id   AF-A0A8H6GB20-F1
#
_cell.length_a   1.000
_cell.length_b   1.000
_cell.length_c   1.000
_cell.angle_alpha   90.00
_cell.angle_beta   90.00
_cell.angle_gamma   90.00
#
_symmetry.space_group_name_H-M   'P 1'
#
loop_
_entity.id
_entity.type
_entity.pdbx_description
1 polymer ?
#
loop_
_entity_poly.entity_id
_entity_poly.type
_entity_poly.pdbx_seq_one_letter_code
_entity_poly.pdbx_strand_id
1 'polypeptide(L)'
;MTSRSVTVTKRYKEPISMRQSSLQCMQEKQATHQSAYNAETERSSRMKKLAYHFVTLCLFTKSDMPTSTGINTTFAIAGILAGPGTISNADIEWNDMGKGILVALYFTWHLTLCFNLGNQRQPQSVIEDGVNKPWRPIPAGRISPELTHKWQLVSIVSLLALCYTTLGAWQETAFYLFCTWLYNERAWGDKSWWQRALMNACGITTNRVATLRVAVTAIQANSHENFEFTNKGLGWFLMCASLVFTTIQVQDLRDQEGDKLIDRQTFPLILGDAPTRWITAVAVMIWSLQCKATSLSCSYDRKRKKSGPKGPRKRTKEAILQAQRSAKHTRTDIDGEIRAQDLAEAPSSTPHNGSPNSSPSGGSQSPQGAQDMTIVSYDARIPRSSFSYYLNIYHDCLYVVWPVIDHEVLLTRLRNPDNKIAYALAASICSATRAQLRLSSDDAGPSTYQMAYEAEQSRLMLDYSKHQIIDGLLTCFFLHVFYSNTGRITKSTLLLREAIAYAHILGLHQDLFYTDLDHDTIQYHLRIAWILFITDRAHSLQHDLPPTFKLSPTLPELHPQQDAGLGSAFCSLCRLFQAFDDACPPDVRSNQVGFLGAISSQLRARHPLPLCDNEIQRADIVVTDSWLRVVLWKAAIPYVDANTDPNDQGLSVSFPTSVARDLLAKLTTLSSCALEAHGPGMMSKLFEVANSVADVIICAPDLADVDSAHVGPRGILCALSSLIASLRTTSNPALLTLLREKMMACALGQAGPGRLLQITDVPDGDLQSEEMNLVD
;
A
#
# COMPACT_ATOMS: atom_id res chain seq x y z
N MET A 1 41.88 -41.17 -67.16
CA MET A 1 42.75 -41.66 -66.06
C MET A 1 43.76 -40.59 -65.70
N THR A 2 43.99 -40.39 -64.39
CA THR A 2 45.20 -39.85 -63.73
C THR A 2 45.88 -38.53 -64.18
N SER A 3 45.77 -37.54 -63.28
CA SER A 3 46.84 -36.66 -62.77
C SER A 3 47.38 -35.49 -63.62
N ARG A 4 47.18 -34.25 -63.11
CA ARG A 4 48.31 -33.39 -62.69
C ARG A 4 47.93 -32.16 -61.84
N SER A 5 48.76 -31.94 -60.81
CA SER A 5 49.20 -30.66 -60.22
C SER A 5 48.23 -29.72 -59.45
N VAL A 6 48.69 -29.33 -58.27
CA VAL A 6 48.18 -28.25 -57.40
C VAL A 6 49.00 -26.98 -57.63
N THR A 7 48.44 -25.79 -57.38
CA THR A 7 49.24 -24.57 -57.11
C THR A 7 48.58 -23.71 -56.02
N VAL A 8 49.39 -22.99 -55.26
CA VAL A 8 49.10 -22.45 -53.91
C VAL A 8 48.79 -20.94 -53.94
N THR A 9 47.92 -20.48 -53.03
CA THR A 9 47.90 -19.06 -52.59
C THR A 9 48.01 -18.90 -51.06
N LYS A 10 48.69 -17.82 -50.68
CA LYS A 10 49.37 -17.55 -49.39
C LYS A 10 48.50 -17.54 -48.12
N ARG A 11 49.07 -18.05 -47.01
CA ARG A 11 48.74 -17.60 -45.64
C ARG A 11 49.37 -16.24 -45.35
N TYR A 12 48.62 -15.32 -44.74
CA TYR A 12 49.19 -14.28 -43.89
C TYR A 12 49.28 -14.78 -42.44
N LYS A 13 50.36 -14.45 -41.73
CA LYS A 13 50.51 -14.68 -40.28
C LYS A 13 50.29 -13.34 -39.56
N GLU A 14 49.30 -13.28 -38.68
CA GLU A 14 49.23 -12.23 -37.67
C GLU A 14 50.19 -12.53 -36.50
N PRO A 15 50.73 -11.49 -35.82
CA PRO A 15 51.68 -11.68 -34.72
C PRO A 15 50.99 -12.15 -33.43
N ILE A 16 51.56 -13.21 -32.82
CA ILE A 16 51.04 -13.92 -31.64
C ILE A 16 50.84 -12.99 -30.41
N SER A 17 51.57 -11.88 -30.34
CA SER A 17 51.52 -10.89 -29.25
C SER A 17 50.12 -10.28 -29.03
N MET A 18 49.39 -9.92 -30.11
CA MET A 18 48.06 -9.29 -29.96
C MET A 18 46.99 -10.25 -29.41
N ARG A 19 47.11 -11.56 -29.69
CA ARG A 19 46.17 -12.55 -29.15
C ARG A 19 46.31 -12.70 -27.63
N GLN A 20 47.53 -12.72 -27.11
CA GLN A 20 47.76 -12.86 -25.67
C GLN A 20 47.23 -11.64 -24.89
N SER A 21 47.49 -10.41 -25.35
CA SER A 21 46.96 -9.21 -24.69
C SER A 21 45.43 -9.11 -24.75
N SER A 22 44.80 -9.52 -25.86
CA SER A 22 43.33 -9.56 -25.97
C SER A 22 42.69 -10.58 -25.02
N LEU A 23 43.31 -11.75 -24.82
CA LEU A 23 42.86 -12.77 -23.89
C LEU A 23 43.00 -12.32 -22.43
N GLN A 24 44.12 -11.68 -22.07
CA GLN A 24 44.33 -11.10 -20.74
C GLN A 24 43.28 -10.02 -20.42
N CYS A 25 43.02 -9.10 -21.37
CA CYS A 25 42.00 -8.06 -21.19
C CYS A 25 40.58 -8.62 -21.03
N MET A 26 40.23 -9.72 -21.73
CA MET A 26 38.94 -10.38 -21.54
C MET A 26 38.85 -11.10 -20.17
N GLN A 27 39.93 -11.74 -19.72
CA GLN A 27 39.98 -12.39 -18.40
C GLN A 27 39.86 -11.36 -17.26
N GLU A 28 40.55 -10.21 -17.36
CA GLU A 28 40.42 -9.12 -16.39
C GLU A 28 39.01 -8.52 -16.36
N LYS A 29 38.37 -8.31 -17.54
CA LYS A 29 36.97 -7.87 -17.61
C LYS A 29 36.01 -8.88 -16.99
N GLN A 30 36.18 -10.19 -17.24
CA GLN A 30 35.36 -11.23 -16.59
C GLN A 30 35.56 -11.26 -15.07
N ALA A 31 36.80 -11.17 -14.58
CA ALA A 31 37.09 -11.10 -13.14
C ALA A 31 36.47 -9.85 -12.48
N THR A 32 36.50 -8.71 -13.17
CA THR A 32 35.91 -7.44 -12.69
C THR A 32 34.38 -7.53 -12.63
N HIS A 33 33.73 -8.07 -13.66
CA HIS A 33 32.27 -8.30 -13.67
C HIS A 33 31.84 -9.30 -12.60
N GLN A 34 32.58 -10.40 -12.40
CA GLN A 34 32.27 -11.38 -11.35
C GLN A 34 32.42 -10.79 -9.95
N SER A 35 33.43 -9.94 -9.73
CA SER A 35 33.64 -9.20 -8.48
C SER A 35 32.48 -8.23 -8.19
N ALA A 36 32.05 -7.46 -9.20
CA ALA A 36 30.91 -6.56 -9.08
C ALA A 36 29.60 -7.31 -8.77
N TYR A 37 29.32 -8.41 -9.48
CA TYR A 37 28.15 -9.26 -9.24
C TYR A 37 28.13 -9.86 -7.83
N ASN A 38 29.29 -10.32 -7.33
CA ASN A 38 29.42 -10.82 -5.97
C ASN A 38 29.19 -9.70 -4.94
N ALA A 39 29.70 -8.49 -5.17
CA ALA A 39 29.51 -7.33 -4.30
C ALA A 39 28.04 -6.85 -4.26
N GLU A 40 27.33 -6.86 -5.39
CA GLU A 40 25.89 -6.57 -5.44
C GLU A 40 25.05 -7.65 -4.74
N THR A 41 25.43 -8.93 -4.91
CA THR A 41 24.79 -10.05 -4.22
C THR A 41 24.99 -9.95 -2.71
N GLU A 42 26.19 -9.60 -2.24
CA GLU A 42 26.47 -9.29 -0.84
C GLU A 42 25.67 -8.08 -0.34
N ARG A 43 25.60 -6.98 -1.11
CA ARG A 43 24.83 -5.79 -0.74
C ARG A 43 23.34 -6.11 -0.59
N SER A 44 22.78 -6.86 -1.54
CA SER A 44 21.41 -7.37 -1.48
C SER A 44 21.17 -8.28 -0.26
N SER A 45 22.11 -9.18 0.04
CA SER A 45 22.08 -10.03 1.24
C SER A 45 22.13 -9.23 2.54
N ARG A 46 23.01 -8.22 2.63
CA ARG A 46 23.10 -7.29 3.77
C ARG A 46 21.82 -6.47 3.93
N MET A 47 21.24 -5.95 2.84
CA MET A 47 19.97 -5.23 2.88
C MET A 47 18.80 -6.11 3.34
N LYS A 48 18.72 -7.37 2.87
CA LYS A 48 17.72 -8.35 3.35
C LYS A 48 17.86 -8.63 4.85
N LYS A 49 19.10 -8.79 5.35
CA LYS A 49 19.37 -8.95 6.79
C LYS A 49 18.98 -7.71 7.60
N LEU A 50 19.34 -6.51 7.13
CA LEU A 50 18.97 -5.24 7.78
C LEU A 50 17.44 -5.07 7.84
N ALA A 51 16.74 -5.30 6.72
CA ALA A 51 15.27 -5.27 6.66
C ALA A 51 14.64 -6.30 7.61
N TYR A 52 15.19 -7.52 7.69
CA TYR A 52 14.75 -8.55 8.62
C TYR A 52 14.85 -8.09 10.09
N HIS A 53 16.00 -7.52 10.49
CA HIS A 53 16.21 -7.03 11.85
C HIS A 53 15.36 -5.78 12.16
N PHE A 54 15.18 -4.87 11.19
CA PHE A 54 14.29 -3.72 11.33
C PHE A 54 12.83 -4.14 11.56
N VAL A 55 12.32 -5.10 10.76
CA VAL A 55 10.98 -5.68 10.96
C VAL A 55 10.87 -6.34 12.34
N THR A 56 11.89 -7.08 12.78
CA THR A 56 11.92 -7.68 14.13
C THR A 56 11.84 -6.61 15.23
N LEU A 57 12.53 -5.47 15.07
CA LEU A 57 12.48 -4.34 16.02
C LEU A 57 11.10 -3.67 16.06
N CYS A 58 10.47 -3.45 14.90
CA CYS A 58 9.10 -2.93 14.83
C CYS A 58 8.08 -3.91 15.45
N LEU A 59 8.25 -5.21 15.23
CA LEU A 59 7.37 -6.24 15.80
C LEU A 59 7.41 -6.27 17.34
N PHE A 60 8.55 -5.98 17.99
CA PHE A 60 8.59 -5.86 19.45
C PHE A 60 7.63 -4.80 20.00
N THR A 61 7.36 -3.72 19.27
CA THR A 61 6.58 -2.56 19.74
C THR A 61 5.22 -2.38 19.04
N LYS A 62 4.90 -3.22 18.04
CA LYS A 62 3.72 -3.09 17.17
C LYS A 62 2.39 -2.92 17.90
N SER A 63 2.11 -3.70 18.95
CA SER A 63 0.85 -3.59 19.71
C SER A 63 0.74 -2.31 20.53
N ASP A 64 1.89 -1.73 20.90
CA ASP A 64 1.99 -0.74 21.96
C ASP A 64 2.34 0.66 21.43
N MET A 65 2.59 0.77 20.12
CA MET A 65 2.70 2.05 19.41
C MET A 65 1.49 2.98 19.63
N PRO A 66 0.23 2.57 19.40
CA PRO A 66 -0.91 3.45 19.64
C PRO A 66 -1.17 3.66 21.14
N THR A 67 -1.06 2.61 21.96
CA THR A 67 -1.49 2.61 23.38
C THR A 67 -0.44 3.19 24.34
N SER A 68 0.85 3.14 24.01
CA SER A 68 1.95 3.75 24.77
C SER A 68 2.50 4.99 24.05
N THR A 69 3.17 4.81 22.90
CA THR A 69 3.89 5.91 22.21
C THR A 69 2.95 7.06 21.83
N GLY A 70 1.81 6.75 21.22
CA GLY A 70 0.78 7.74 20.84
C GLY A 70 0.15 8.45 22.04
N ILE A 71 -0.34 7.69 23.02
CA ILE A 71 -1.02 8.25 24.21
C ILE A 71 -0.07 9.09 25.07
N ASN A 72 1.16 8.63 25.34
CA ASN A 72 2.10 9.36 26.17
C ASN A 72 2.62 10.65 25.48
N THR A 73 2.82 10.61 24.16
CA THR A 73 3.13 11.82 23.38
C THR A 73 1.96 12.80 23.39
N THR A 74 0.73 12.32 23.21
CA THR A 74 -0.49 13.16 23.27
C THR A 74 -0.65 13.80 24.65
N PHE A 75 -0.39 13.06 25.72
CA PHE A 75 -0.40 13.56 27.09
C PHE A 75 0.63 14.68 27.30
N ALA A 76 1.85 14.51 26.79
CA ALA A 76 2.89 15.54 26.86
C ALA A 76 2.47 16.82 26.12
N ILE A 77 1.95 16.71 24.91
CA ILE A 77 1.45 17.86 24.14
C ILE A 77 0.31 18.57 24.91
N ALA A 78 -0.65 17.81 25.46
CA ALA A 78 -1.73 18.36 26.27
C ALA A 78 -1.22 19.08 27.53
N GLY A 79 -0.21 18.54 28.21
CA GLY A 79 0.44 19.17 29.36
C GLY A 79 1.16 20.48 29.01
N ILE A 80 1.80 20.57 27.84
CA ILE A 80 2.40 21.82 27.34
C ILE A 80 1.31 22.84 27.01
N LEU A 81 0.22 22.42 26.35
CA LEU A 81 -0.91 23.28 26.00
C LEU A 81 -1.65 23.82 27.24
N ALA A 82 -1.70 23.04 28.32
CA ALA A 82 -2.26 23.47 29.61
C ALA A 82 -1.40 24.55 30.31
N GLY A 83 -0.13 24.71 29.93
CA GLY A 83 0.76 25.75 30.44
C GLY A 83 0.78 25.80 31.98
N PRO A 84 0.47 26.95 32.63
CA PRO A 84 0.41 27.07 34.09
C PRO A 84 -0.52 26.09 34.83
N GLY A 85 -1.39 25.36 34.14
CA GLY A 85 -2.16 24.25 34.73
C GLY A 85 -1.31 23.01 35.04
N THR A 86 -0.12 22.88 34.44
CA THR A 86 0.74 21.70 34.55
C THR A 86 2.22 22.07 34.75
N ILE A 87 2.74 23.06 34.04
CA ILE A 87 4.14 23.50 34.08
C ILE A 87 4.28 24.99 34.40
N SER A 88 5.28 25.36 35.21
CA SER A 88 5.68 26.73 35.53
C SER A 88 7.12 26.98 35.08
N ASN A 89 7.48 28.25 34.87
CA ASN A 89 8.82 28.68 34.44
C ASN A 89 9.29 28.00 33.13
N ALA A 90 8.33 27.73 32.23
CA ALA A 90 8.56 27.11 30.93
C ALA A 90 8.48 28.16 29.81
N ASP A 91 9.59 28.37 29.11
CA ASP A 91 9.68 29.26 27.94
C ASP A 91 9.37 28.50 26.64
N ILE A 92 8.09 28.42 26.29
CA ILE A 92 7.61 27.61 25.16
C ILE A 92 7.65 28.42 23.86
N GLU A 93 8.74 28.27 23.09
CA GLU A 93 8.81 28.69 21.69
C GLU A 93 7.97 27.77 20.79
N TRP A 94 6.82 28.26 20.32
CA TRP A 94 5.89 27.49 19.49
C TRP A 94 6.47 27.01 18.14
N ASN A 95 7.54 27.63 17.65
CA ASN A 95 8.27 27.16 16.46
C ASN A 95 8.99 25.82 16.71
N ASP A 96 9.42 25.59 17.95
CA ASP A 96 10.18 24.41 18.37
C ASP A 96 9.29 23.28 18.91
N MET A 97 7.96 23.49 18.96
CA MET A 97 6.98 22.45 19.29
C MET A 97 7.16 21.18 18.44
N GLY A 98 7.50 21.32 17.15
CA GLY A 98 7.80 20.17 16.28
C GLY A 98 8.97 19.32 16.76
N LYS A 99 10.02 19.94 17.34
CA LYS A 99 11.14 19.22 17.96
C LYS A 99 10.69 18.47 19.21
N GLY A 100 9.91 19.13 20.07
CA GLY A 100 9.34 18.52 21.28
C GLY A 100 8.50 17.27 20.98
N ILE A 101 7.68 17.31 19.93
CA ILE A 101 6.87 16.17 19.46
C ILE A 101 7.77 15.02 18.96
N LEU A 102 8.77 15.31 18.12
CA LEU A 102 9.68 14.28 17.60
C LEU A 102 10.51 13.61 18.72
N VAL A 103 10.99 14.40 19.69
CA VAL A 103 11.69 13.88 20.87
C VAL A 103 10.76 13.02 21.74
N ALA A 104 9.52 13.45 21.98
CA ALA A 104 8.53 12.68 22.74
C ALA A 104 8.21 11.34 22.07
N LEU A 105 8.01 11.32 20.75
CA LEU A 105 7.78 10.09 19.97
C LEU A 105 8.96 9.11 20.08
N TYR A 106 10.19 9.61 19.88
CA TYR A 106 11.39 8.78 19.98
C TYR A 106 11.61 8.25 21.41
N PHE A 107 11.50 9.12 22.43
CA PHE A 107 11.68 8.74 23.83
C PHE A 107 10.66 7.68 24.26
N THR A 108 9.37 7.90 24.00
CA THR A 108 8.31 6.96 24.37
C THR A 108 8.44 5.63 23.63
N TRP A 109 8.84 5.65 22.36
CA TRP A 109 9.15 4.43 21.61
C TRP A 109 10.32 3.66 22.24
N HIS A 110 11.45 4.33 22.52
CA HIS A 110 12.61 3.68 23.12
C HIS A 110 12.30 3.13 24.52
N LEU A 111 11.57 3.88 25.36
CA LEU A 111 11.16 3.40 26.68
C LEU A 111 10.21 2.20 26.60
N THR A 112 9.31 2.18 25.62
CA THR A 112 8.41 1.04 25.34
C THR A 112 9.20 -0.16 24.81
N LEU A 113 10.25 0.06 23.99
CA LEU A 113 11.16 -0.99 23.54
C LEU A 113 11.93 -1.63 24.71
N CYS A 114 12.47 -0.83 25.64
CA CYS A 114 13.11 -1.33 26.87
C CYS A 114 12.18 -2.26 27.67
N PHE A 115 10.91 -1.88 27.81
CA PHE A 115 9.89 -2.68 28.49
C PHE A 115 9.59 -3.98 27.71
N ASN A 116 9.33 -3.89 26.41
CA ASN A 116 8.91 -5.04 25.60
C ASN A 116 10.01 -6.08 25.39
N LEU A 117 11.27 -5.68 25.27
CA LEU A 117 12.40 -6.62 25.22
C LEU A 117 12.52 -7.44 26.53
N GLY A 118 12.19 -6.83 27.69
CA GLY A 118 12.17 -7.49 28.99
C GLY A 118 10.92 -8.34 29.25
N ASN A 119 9.75 -7.88 28.82
CA ASN A 119 8.49 -8.59 28.99
C ASN A 119 8.43 -9.84 28.09
N GLN A 120 8.70 -9.69 26.79
CA GLN A 120 8.48 -10.78 25.82
C GLN A 120 9.50 -11.93 25.92
N ARG A 121 10.64 -11.73 26.61
CA ARG A 121 11.70 -12.76 26.73
C ARG A 121 11.47 -13.78 27.85
N GLN A 122 10.54 -13.55 28.76
CA GLN A 122 10.35 -14.45 29.91
C GLN A 122 9.67 -15.75 29.46
N PRO A 123 10.06 -16.94 29.99
CA PRO A 123 9.51 -18.21 29.52
C PRO A 123 7.98 -18.29 29.57
N GLN A 124 7.37 -17.75 30.63
CA GLN A 124 5.91 -17.68 30.76
C GLN A 124 5.29 -16.75 29.70
N SER A 125 5.90 -15.59 29.44
CA SER A 125 5.44 -14.65 28.41
C SER A 125 5.57 -15.21 26.99
N VAL A 126 6.55 -16.07 26.71
CA VAL A 126 6.67 -16.77 25.41
C VAL A 126 5.51 -17.76 25.21
N ILE A 127 5.05 -18.42 26.27
CA ILE A 127 3.87 -19.30 26.23
C ILE A 127 2.58 -18.47 26.07
N GLU A 128 2.41 -17.40 26.87
CA GLU A 128 1.27 -16.46 26.79
C GLU A 128 1.15 -15.84 25.40
N ASP A 129 2.23 -15.25 24.88
CA ASP A 129 2.27 -14.62 23.56
C ASP A 129 2.21 -15.66 22.43
N GLY A 130 2.62 -16.92 22.65
CA GLY A 130 2.47 -18.00 21.67
C GLY A 130 1.01 -18.28 21.29
N VAL A 131 0.07 -18.08 22.23
CA VAL A 131 -1.37 -18.19 21.99
C VAL A 131 -1.98 -16.83 21.63
N ASN A 132 -1.80 -15.81 22.47
CA ASN A 132 -2.47 -14.53 22.30
C ASN A 132 -1.91 -13.70 21.12
N LYS A 133 -0.60 -13.80 20.82
CA LYS A 133 0.15 -12.87 19.95
C LYS A 133 1.27 -13.57 19.14
N PRO A 134 0.99 -14.68 18.41
CA PRO A 134 2.01 -15.54 17.79
C PRO A 134 2.93 -14.83 16.78
N TRP A 135 2.53 -13.66 16.28
CA TRP A 135 3.33 -12.81 15.40
C TRP A 135 4.49 -12.06 16.11
N ARG A 136 4.56 -12.08 17.46
CA ARG A 136 5.63 -11.43 18.22
C ARG A 136 7.00 -12.06 17.92
N PRO A 137 8.11 -11.29 18.02
CA PRO A 137 9.43 -11.73 17.57
C PRO A 137 9.92 -13.08 18.10
N ILE A 138 9.65 -13.40 19.36
CA ILE A 138 10.15 -14.63 20.00
C ILE A 138 9.24 -15.83 19.67
N PRO A 139 7.89 -15.78 19.85
CA PRO A 139 6.99 -16.84 19.36
C PRO A 139 7.13 -17.14 17.87
N ALA A 140 7.31 -16.11 17.03
CA ALA A 140 7.54 -16.26 15.60
C ALA A 140 8.96 -16.75 15.22
N GLY A 141 9.78 -17.17 16.19
CA GLY A 141 11.13 -17.71 15.96
C GLY A 141 12.14 -16.71 15.38
N ARG A 142 11.87 -15.40 15.41
CA ARG A 142 12.69 -14.40 14.71
C ARG A 142 13.98 -14.02 15.45
N ILE A 143 13.99 -14.18 16.77
CA ILE A 143 15.09 -13.85 17.67
C ILE A 143 14.98 -14.70 18.95
N SER A 144 16.10 -15.12 19.54
CA SER A 144 16.08 -15.91 20.76
C SER A 144 15.90 -15.06 22.03
N PRO A 145 15.39 -15.63 23.14
CA PRO A 145 15.29 -14.92 24.43
C PRO A 145 16.63 -14.37 24.94
N GLU A 146 17.72 -15.11 24.76
CA GLU A 146 19.06 -14.75 25.25
C GLU A 146 19.65 -13.58 24.46
N LEU A 147 19.44 -13.56 23.14
CA LEU A 147 19.84 -12.43 22.30
C LEU A 147 18.97 -11.20 22.59
N THR A 148 17.68 -11.41 22.85
CA THR A 148 16.75 -10.34 23.27
C THR A 148 17.20 -9.70 24.59
N HIS A 149 17.63 -10.49 25.58
CA HIS A 149 18.17 -9.97 26.84
C HIS A 149 19.40 -9.08 26.64
N LYS A 150 20.33 -9.45 25.74
CA LYS A 150 21.49 -8.59 25.41
C LYS A 150 21.06 -7.25 24.82
N TRP A 151 20.09 -7.25 23.89
CA TRP A 151 19.55 -6.02 23.31
C TRP A 151 18.74 -5.20 24.30
N GLN A 152 18.05 -5.82 25.27
CA GLN A 152 17.38 -5.14 26.37
C GLN A 152 18.39 -4.29 27.17
N LEU A 153 19.52 -4.88 27.57
CA LEU A 153 20.56 -4.18 28.32
C LEU A 153 21.19 -3.03 27.52
N VAL A 154 21.48 -3.24 26.22
CA VAL A 154 21.98 -2.19 25.33
C VAL A 154 20.98 -1.04 25.20
N SER A 155 19.70 -1.35 25.00
CA SER A 155 18.63 -0.35 24.90
C SER A 155 18.52 0.46 26.20
N ILE A 156 18.47 -0.20 27.36
CA ILE A 156 18.42 0.43 28.68
C ILE A 156 19.60 1.37 28.91
N VAL A 157 20.84 0.92 28.66
CA VAL A 157 22.04 1.74 28.85
C VAL A 157 22.05 2.93 27.88
N SER A 158 21.68 2.71 26.62
CA SER A 158 21.64 3.78 25.61
C SER A 158 20.59 4.85 25.94
N LEU A 159 19.41 4.45 26.44
CA LEU A 159 18.35 5.38 26.84
C LEU A 159 18.73 6.16 28.10
N LEU A 160 19.26 5.49 29.13
CA LEU A 160 19.72 6.17 30.35
C LEU A 160 20.86 7.16 30.07
N ALA A 161 21.84 6.77 29.24
CA ALA A 161 22.92 7.68 28.82
C ALA A 161 22.36 8.89 28.06
N LEU A 162 21.42 8.69 27.14
CA LEU A 162 20.79 9.76 26.37
C LEU A 162 19.94 10.71 27.25
N CYS A 163 19.19 10.16 28.21
CA CYS A 163 18.43 10.93 29.21
C CYS A 163 19.34 11.73 30.15
N TYR A 164 20.44 11.14 30.61
CA TYR A 164 21.41 11.83 31.46
C TYR A 164 22.15 12.96 30.74
N THR A 165 22.46 12.80 29.45
CA THR A 165 23.30 13.74 28.68
C THR A 165 22.54 14.78 27.86
N THR A 166 21.34 14.47 27.35
CA THR A 166 20.66 15.32 26.35
C THR A 166 19.17 15.54 26.57
N LEU A 167 18.38 14.50 26.89
CA LEU A 167 16.91 14.64 26.98
C LEU A 167 16.42 15.13 28.35
N GLY A 168 17.23 14.96 29.40
CA GLY A 168 16.78 15.04 30.78
C GLY A 168 15.94 13.81 31.17
N ALA A 169 15.13 13.95 32.22
CA ALA A 169 14.23 12.89 32.73
C ALA A 169 14.90 11.56 33.13
N TRP A 170 16.20 11.58 33.47
CA TRP A 170 16.93 10.36 33.85
C TRP A 170 16.38 9.74 35.15
N GLN A 171 15.88 10.55 36.08
CA GLN A 171 15.32 10.09 37.36
C GLN A 171 14.01 9.33 37.13
N GLU A 172 13.09 9.91 36.37
CA GLU A 172 11.83 9.27 35.98
C GLU A 172 12.08 8.04 35.11
N THR A 173 13.05 8.11 34.18
CA THR A 173 13.46 6.95 33.37
C THR A 173 14.00 5.81 34.23
N ALA A 174 14.87 6.10 35.21
CA ALA A 174 15.40 5.11 36.13
C ALA A 174 14.30 4.49 37.01
N PHE A 175 13.35 5.30 37.50
CA PHE A 175 12.20 4.80 38.27
C PHE A 175 11.26 3.94 37.42
N TYR A 176 10.99 4.31 36.18
CA TYR A 176 10.22 3.48 35.23
C TYR A 176 10.90 2.13 34.98
N LEU A 177 12.22 2.13 34.79
CA LEU A 177 13.00 0.91 34.59
C LEU A 177 13.05 0.03 35.85
N PHE A 178 13.07 0.63 37.04
CA PHE A 178 12.92 -0.09 38.31
C PHE A 178 11.53 -0.73 38.45
N CYS A 179 10.45 -0.01 38.13
CA CYS A 179 9.10 -0.58 38.06
C CYS A 179 8.99 -1.71 37.02
N THR A 180 9.64 -1.54 35.86
CA THR A 180 9.74 -2.57 34.81
C THR A 180 10.47 -3.82 35.29
N TRP A 181 11.53 -3.65 36.08
CA TRP A 181 12.28 -4.75 36.69
C TRP A 181 11.46 -5.48 37.76
N LEU A 182 10.70 -4.77 38.60
CA LEU A 182 9.75 -5.40 39.54
C LEU A 182 8.65 -6.16 38.79
N TYR A 183 8.06 -5.55 37.77
CA TYR A 183 7.00 -6.14 36.96
C TYR A 183 7.44 -7.46 36.30
N ASN A 184 8.57 -7.43 35.58
CA ASN A 184 9.12 -8.57 34.83
C ASN A 184 9.93 -9.53 35.71
N GLU A 185 11.07 -9.10 36.27
CA GLU A 185 12.04 -10.00 36.91
C GLU A 185 11.63 -10.45 38.33
N ARG A 186 10.66 -9.78 38.96
CA ARG A 186 10.05 -10.23 40.22
C ARG A 186 8.65 -10.80 40.05
N ALA A 187 8.16 -10.94 38.81
CA ALA A 187 6.83 -11.46 38.46
C ALA A 187 5.66 -10.73 39.16
N TRP A 188 5.83 -9.43 39.49
CA TRP A 188 4.75 -8.60 40.03
C TRP A 188 3.66 -8.33 38.99
N GLY A 189 3.94 -8.52 37.70
CA GLY A 189 2.95 -8.49 36.63
C GLY A 189 1.98 -9.68 36.61
N ASP A 190 2.31 -10.79 37.30
CA ASP A 190 1.67 -12.10 37.08
C ASP A 190 0.99 -12.68 38.32
N LYS A 191 1.64 -12.57 39.48
CA LYS A 191 1.25 -13.32 40.69
C LYS A 191 0.16 -12.67 41.53
N SER A 192 -0.04 -11.37 41.43
CA SER A 192 -1.09 -10.64 42.17
C SER A 192 -1.67 -9.51 41.32
N TRP A 193 -3.00 -9.49 41.16
CA TRP A 193 -3.72 -8.44 40.43
C TRP A 193 -3.36 -7.02 40.90
N TRP A 194 -3.19 -6.81 42.21
CA TRP A 194 -2.93 -5.49 42.79
C TRP A 194 -1.48 -5.03 42.59
N GLN A 195 -0.51 -5.97 42.57
CA GLN A 195 0.89 -5.68 42.25
C GLN A 195 1.02 -5.29 40.78
N ARG A 196 0.36 -6.04 39.89
CA ARG A 196 0.21 -5.72 38.46
C ARG A 196 -0.40 -4.34 38.26
N ALA A 197 -1.50 -4.05 38.96
CA ALA A 197 -2.16 -2.76 38.88
C ALA A 197 -1.29 -1.60 39.39
N LEU A 198 -0.58 -1.80 40.51
CA LEU A 198 0.35 -0.81 41.08
C LEU A 198 1.52 -0.52 40.15
N MET A 199 2.16 -1.55 39.60
CA MET A 199 3.28 -1.39 38.68
C MET A 199 2.85 -0.74 37.35
N ASN A 200 1.68 -1.08 36.81
CA ASN A 200 1.13 -0.39 35.65
C ASN A 200 0.80 1.09 35.95
N ALA A 201 0.21 1.39 37.11
CA ALA A 201 -0.08 2.76 37.53
C ALA A 201 1.20 3.61 37.69
N CYS A 202 2.22 3.08 38.37
CA CYS A 202 3.52 3.72 38.51
C CYS A 202 4.22 3.88 37.15
N GLY A 203 4.31 2.81 36.35
CA GLY A 203 4.98 2.81 35.05
C GLY A 203 4.35 3.77 34.05
N ILE A 204 3.04 3.64 33.78
CA ILE A 204 2.34 4.49 32.80
C ILE A 204 2.39 5.97 33.22
N THR A 205 2.20 6.27 34.50
CA THR A 205 2.26 7.66 34.98
C THR A 205 3.68 8.22 34.91
N THR A 206 4.69 7.45 35.29
CA THR A 206 6.09 7.90 35.20
C THR A 206 6.50 8.14 33.75
N ASN A 207 6.07 7.29 32.81
CA ASN A 207 6.29 7.48 31.38
C ASN A 207 5.64 8.80 30.89
N ARG A 208 4.40 9.10 31.28
CA ARG A 208 3.73 10.38 30.98
C ARG A 208 4.50 11.60 31.50
N VAL A 209 4.97 11.55 32.74
CA VAL A 209 5.74 12.64 33.37
C VAL A 209 7.09 12.82 32.70
N ALA A 210 7.82 11.72 32.44
CA ALA A 210 9.09 11.74 31.74
C ALA A 210 8.94 12.28 30.30
N THR A 211 7.91 11.84 29.58
CA THR A 211 7.62 12.29 28.20
C THR A 211 7.33 13.78 28.15
N LEU A 212 6.53 14.29 29.09
CA LEU A 212 6.29 15.73 29.22
C LEU A 212 7.59 16.49 29.51
N ARG A 213 8.46 15.97 30.39
CA ARG A 213 9.75 16.60 30.68
C ARG A 213 10.65 16.64 29.46
N VAL A 214 10.91 15.53 28.78
CA VAL A 214 11.81 15.52 27.60
C VAL A 214 11.27 16.38 26.46
N ALA A 215 9.94 16.46 26.28
CA ALA A 215 9.32 17.32 25.28
C ALA A 215 9.54 18.82 25.59
N VAL A 216 9.36 19.22 26.85
CA VAL A 216 9.60 20.61 27.29
C VAL A 216 11.09 20.95 27.23
N THR A 217 11.98 20.08 27.72
CA THR A 217 13.44 20.25 27.63
C THR A 217 13.91 20.41 26.18
N ALA A 218 13.35 19.64 25.23
CA ALA A 218 13.69 19.75 23.81
C ALA A 218 13.20 21.06 23.17
N ILE A 219 12.09 21.63 23.63
CA ILE A 219 11.61 22.96 23.20
C ILE A 219 12.48 24.06 23.81
N GLN A 220 12.86 23.91 25.08
CA GLN A 220 13.67 24.88 25.83
C GLN A 220 15.19 24.71 25.64
N ALA A 221 15.65 23.96 24.63
CA ALA A 221 17.07 23.64 24.45
C ALA A 221 18.01 24.87 24.30
N ASN A 222 17.46 26.05 24.00
CA ASN A 222 18.20 27.33 23.91
C ASN A 222 17.95 28.28 25.09
N SER A 223 17.15 27.87 26.10
CA SER A 223 16.80 28.68 27.27
C SER A 223 17.62 28.27 28.49
N HIS A 224 17.86 29.22 29.39
CA HIS A 224 18.55 28.99 30.67
C HIS A 224 17.58 28.73 31.83
N GLU A 225 16.27 28.80 31.60
CA GLU A 225 15.24 28.58 32.63
C GLU A 225 14.82 27.10 32.70
N ASN A 226 15.06 26.47 33.85
CA ASN A 226 14.51 25.15 34.15
C ASN A 226 13.02 25.28 34.50
N PHE A 227 12.16 24.59 33.76
CA PHE A 227 10.75 24.49 34.12
C PHE A 227 10.52 23.58 35.33
N GLU A 228 9.40 23.80 36.01
CA GLU A 228 8.94 22.99 37.13
C GLU A 228 7.52 22.48 36.90
N PHE A 229 7.16 21.35 37.52
CA PHE A 229 5.78 20.89 37.55
C PHE A 229 5.01 21.63 38.64
N THR A 230 3.85 22.19 38.29
CA THR A 230 3.00 22.87 39.28
C THR A 230 2.34 21.87 40.22
N ASN A 231 1.95 22.31 41.41
CA ASN A 231 1.16 21.49 42.36
C ASN A 231 -0.13 20.94 41.72
N LYS A 232 -0.75 21.68 40.78
CA LYS A 232 -1.90 21.20 39.99
C LYS A 232 -1.51 20.08 39.02
N GLY A 233 -0.38 20.21 38.33
CA GLY A 233 0.20 19.17 37.48
C GLY A 233 0.52 17.89 38.25
N LEU A 234 1.17 18.01 39.40
CA LEU A 234 1.48 16.88 40.29
C LEU A 234 0.19 16.17 40.77
N GLY A 235 -0.83 16.93 41.18
CA GLY A 235 -2.14 16.38 41.52
C GLY A 235 -2.81 15.63 40.35
N TRP A 236 -2.69 16.16 39.13
CA TRP A 236 -3.18 15.49 37.91
C TRP A 236 -2.44 14.18 37.61
N PHE A 237 -1.12 14.12 37.84
CA PHE A 237 -0.34 12.89 37.67
C PHE A 237 -0.75 11.82 38.68
N LEU A 238 -0.93 12.18 39.95
CA LEU A 238 -1.45 11.27 40.98
C LEU A 238 -2.84 10.76 40.62
N MET A 239 -3.73 11.63 40.15
CA MET A 239 -5.07 11.22 39.71
C MET A 239 -5.02 10.26 38.51
N CYS A 240 -4.11 10.49 37.55
CA CYS A 240 -3.86 9.57 36.45
C CYS A 240 -3.39 8.19 36.95
N ALA A 241 -2.50 8.14 37.95
CA ALA A 241 -2.04 6.89 38.54
C ALA A 241 -3.18 6.14 39.21
N SER A 242 -4.02 6.82 40.01
CA SER A 242 -5.18 6.21 40.66
C SER A 242 -6.24 5.73 39.65
N LEU A 243 -6.44 6.45 38.55
CA LEU A 243 -7.31 6.03 37.44
C LEU A 243 -6.78 4.74 36.80
N VAL A 244 -5.49 4.68 36.44
CA VAL A 244 -4.88 3.47 35.89
C VAL A 244 -5.01 2.31 36.88
N PHE A 245 -4.63 2.51 38.15
CA PHE A 245 -4.68 1.48 39.20
C PHE A 245 -6.05 0.80 39.34
N THR A 246 -7.14 1.55 39.13
CA THR A 246 -8.52 1.08 39.33
C THR A 246 -9.25 0.68 38.04
N THR A 247 -8.62 0.83 36.87
CA THR A 247 -9.25 0.52 35.56
C THR A 247 -8.44 -0.40 34.65
N ILE A 248 -7.13 -0.57 34.92
CA ILE A 248 -6.20 -1.34 34.08
C ILE A 248 -6.63 -2.78 33.80
N GLN A 249 -7.38 -3.42 34.70
CA GLN A 249 -7.95 -4.77 34.54
C GLN A 249 -8.80 -4.95 33.27
N VAL A 250 -9.25 -3.86 32.65
CA VAL A 250 -9.99 -3.91 31.37
C VAL A 250 -9.18 -4.53 30.23
N GLN A 251 -7.85 -4.39 30.26
CA GLN A 251 -6.98 -4.96 29.22
C GLN A 251 -6.90 -6.48 29.30
N ASP A 252 -7.03 -7.04 30.51
CA ASP A 252 -6.87 -8.48 30.77
C ASP A 252 -8.04 -9.28 30.17
N LEU A 253 -9.19 -8.64 29.89
CA LEU A 253 -10.37 -9.26 29.25
C LEU A 253 -10.09 -9.87 27.86
N ARG A 254 -9.06 -9.40 27.15
CA ARG A 254 -8.71 -9.90 25.80
C ARG A 254 -7.64 -11.00 25.79
N ASP A 255 -6.84 -11.08 26.85
CA ASP A 255 -5.61 -11.90 26.91
C ASP A 255 -5.84 -13.19 27.74
N GLN A 256 -7.10 -13.49 28.08
CA GLN A 256 -7.53 -14.55 29.00
C GLN A 256 -7.05 -15.96 28.66
N GLU A 257 -6.92 -16.30 27.38
CA GLU A 257 -6.52 -17.66 26.97
C GLU A 257 -5.06 -17.92 27.33
N GLY A 258 -4.14 -17.01 26.96
CA GLY A 258 -2.76 -17.04 27.42
C GLY A 258 -2.61 -16.89 28.93
N ASP A 259 -3.38 -16.01 29.58
CA ASP A 259 -3.33 -15.82 31.05
C ASP A 259 -3.69 -17.12 31.81
N LYS A 260 -4.68 -17.89 31.33
CA LYS A 260 -5.05 -19.20 31.91
C LYS A 260 -3.93 -20.23 31.83
N LEU A 261 -3.16 -20.23 30.74
CA LEU A 261 -2.08 -21.22 30.52
C LEU A 261 -0.86 -21.02 31.45
N ILE A 262 -0.72 -19.84 32.04
CA ILE A 262 0.37 -19.51 32.98
C ILE A 262 -0.10 -19.30 34.43
N ASP A 263 -1.35 -19.66 34.74
CA ASP A 263 -2.00 -19.50 36.06
C ASP A 263 -1.94 -18.05 36.60
N ARG A 264 -2.26 -17.08 35.73
CA ARG A 264 -2.17 -15.66 36.08
C ARG A 264 -3.35 -15.18 36.92
N GLN A 265 -3.07 -14.36 37.94
CA GLN A 265 -4.11 -13.77 38.78
C GLN A 265 -4.66 -12.46 38.20
N THR A 266 -5.53 -12.56 37.19
CA THR A 266 -6.25 -11.40 36.60
C THR A 266 -7.75 -11.39 36.96
N PHE A 267 -8.38 -10.21 36.96
CA PHE A 267 -9.79 -10.08 37.34
C PHE A 267 -10.76 -10.95 36.51
N PRO A 268 -10.63 -11.07 35.17
CA PRO A 268 -11.50 -11.96 34.39
C PRO A 268 -11.44 -13.41 34.85
N LEU A 269 -10.29 -13.88 35.32
CA LEU A 269 -10.10 -15.27 35.77
C LEU A 269 -10.55 -15.49 37.22
N ILE A 270 -10.40 -14.49 38.10
CA ILE A 270 -10.77 -14.58 39.52
C ILE A 270 -12.27 -14.30 39.74
N LEU A 271 -12.82 -13.31 39.03
CA LEU A 271 -14.18 -12.78 39.25
C LEU A 271 -15.13 -13.05 38.08
N GLY A 272 -14.61 -13.46 36.93
CA GLY A 272 -15.38 -13.58 35.69
C GLY A 272 -15.51 -12.28 34.90
N ASP A 273 -15.91 -12.42 33.63
CA ASP A 273 -16.06 -11.33 32.67
C ASP A 273 -17.01 -10.22 33.13
N ALA A 274 -18.23 -10.59 33.52
CA ALA A 274 -19.27 -9.61 33.82
C ALA A 274 -18.95 -8.76 35.07
N PRO A 275 -18.52 -9.33 36.21
CA PRO A 275 -18.06 -8.53 37.34
C PRO A 275 -16.86 -7.64 37.00
N THR A 276 -15.89 -8.13 36.22
CA THR A 276 -14.73 -7.33 35.80
C THR A 276 -15.17 -6.10 35.00
N ARG A 277 -16.05 -6.29 34.00
CA ARG A 277 -16.61 -5.20 33.17
C ARG A 277 -17.38 -4.18 34.02
N TRP A 278 -18.20 -4.63 34.96
CA TRP A 278 -18.94 -3.74 35.86
C TRP A 278 -18.03 -2.97 36.83
N ILE A 279 -17.03 -3.60 37.43
CA ILE A 279 -16.05 -2.92 38.30
C ILE A 279 -15.32 -1.82 37.52
N THR A 280 -14.85 -2.10 36.30
CA THR A 280 -14.26 -1.09 35.42
C THR A 280 -15.24 0.04 35.08
N ALA A 281 -16.48 -0.29 34.70
CA ALA A 281 -17.49 0.71 34.35
C ALA A 281 -17.81 1.64 35.53
N VAL A 282 -17.96 1.11 36.74
CA VAL A 282 -18.17 1.88 37.97
C VAL A 282 -16.95 2.76 38.28
N ALA A 283 -15.73 2.23 38.18
CA ALA A 283 -14.52 3.03 38.35
C ALA A 283 -14.43 4.19 37.34
N VAL A 284 -14.73 3.94 36.05
CA VAL A 284 -14.77 4.98 35.01
C VAL A 284 -15.84 6.04 35.30
N MET A 285 -17.02 5.67 35.78
CA MET A 285 -18.04 6.63 36.22
C MET A 285 -17.56 7.48 37.40
N ILE A 286 -16.96 6.87 38.42
CA ILE A 286 -16.40 7.57 39.59
C ILE A 286 -15.33 8.58 39.14
N TRP A 287 -14.38 8.16 38.30
CA TRP A 287 -13.35 9.06 37.78
C TRP A 287 -13.89 10.18 36.89
N SER A 288 -14.94 9.91 36.11
CA SER A 288 -15.62 10.94 35.29
C SER A 288 -16.24 12.03 36.16
N LEU A 289 -16.87 11.65 37.29
CA LEU A 289 -17.38 12.58 38.28
C LEU A 289 -16.24 13.31 39.02
N GLN A 290 -15.17 12.60 39.40
CA GLN A 290 -14.02 13.18 40.10
C GLN A 290 -13.24 14.20 39.24
N CYS A 291 -13.13 13.96 37.93
CA CYS A 291 -12.55 14.92 36.97
C CYS A 291 -13.37 16.23 36.91
N LYS A 292 -14.69 16.15 37.10
CA LYS A 292 -15.57 17.33 37.18
C LYS A 292 -15.48 18.00 38.56
N ALA A 293 -15.48 17.21 39.64
CA ALA A 293 -15.46 17.68 41.02
C ALA A 293 -14.13 18.33 41.44
N THR A 294 -13.01 17.91 40.85
CA THR A 294 -11.69 18.56 41.05
C THR A 294 -11.60 19.97 40.46
N SER A 295 -12.64 20.43 39.75
CA SER A 295 -12.88 21.82 39.35
C SER A 295 -11.63 22.55 38.85
N LEU A 296 -10.88 21.87 37.97
CA LEU A 296 -9.92 22.54 37.11
C LEU A 296 -10.74 23.44 36.19
N SER A 297 -10.83 24.72 36.53
CA SER A 297 -11.41 25.72 35.65
C SER A 297 -10.70 25.60 34.30
N CYS A 298 -11.46 25.29 33.25
CA CYS A 298 -11.02 25.45 31.87
C CYS A 298 -10.97 26.96 31.58
N SER A 299 -10.07 27.64 32.28
CA SER A 299 -9.87 29.07 32.22
C SER A 299 -9.17 29.35 30.91
N TYR A 300 -9.93 29.89 29.96
CA TYR A 300 -9.40 30.62 28.82
C TYR A 300 -8.74 31.96 29.24
N ASP A 301 -8.15 32.02 30.45
CA ASP A 301 -7.30 33.10 30.98
C ASP A 301 -5.94 33.17 30.28
N ARG A 302 -5.91 32.76 29.01
CA ARG A 302 -4.88 33.16 28.06
C ARG A 302 -5.09 34.66 27.80
N LYS A 303 -4.62 35.49 28.74
CA LYS A 303 -4.42 36.93 28.54
C LYS A 303 -3.70 37.07 27.21
N ARG A 304 -4.45 37.50 26.18
CA ARG A 304 -3.96 37.64 24.82
C ARG A 304 -2.94 38.77 24.86
N LYS A 305 -1.67 38.44 25.14
CA LYS A 305 -0.55 39.37 24.96
C LYS A 305 -0.73 39.89 23.54
N LYS A 306 -1.07 41.18 23.39
CA LYS A 306 -1.04 41.85 22.09
C LYS A 306 0.30 41.47 21.51
N SER A 307 0.34 40.92 20.29
CA SER A 307 1.62 40.75 19.62
C SER A 307 2.27 42.12 19.63
N GLY A 308 3.41 42.25 20.32
CA GLY A 308 4.28 43.40 20.12
C GLY A 308 4.54 43.53 18.62
N PRO A 309 4.79 44.75 18.11
CA PRO A 309 4.92 45.00 16.68
C PRO A 309 5.80 43.92 16.06
N LYS A 310 5.22 43.07 15.19
CA LYS A 310 5.91 41.90 14.66
C LYS A 310 7.16 42.41 13.98
N GLY A 311 8.32 42.11 14.57
CA GLY A 311 9.60 42.57 14.06
C GLY A 311 9.75 42.20 12.58
N PRO A 312 10.50 42.99 11.80
CA PRO A 312 10.66 42.75 10.36
C PRO A 312 11.01 41.29 10.10
N ARG A 313 10.30 40.66 9.13
CA ARG A 313 10.46 39.26 8.75
C ARG A 313 11.94 38.93 8.57
N LYS A 314 12.38 37.70 8.83
CA LYS A 314 13.81 37.30 8.82
C LYS A 314 14.57 37.83 7.58
N ARG A 315 13.98 37.65 6.38
CA ARG A 315 14.46 38.20 5.10
C ARG A 315 14.57 39.73 5.04
N THR A 316 13.66 40.45 5.69
CA THR A 316 13.69 41.92 5.84
C THR A 316 14.76 42.34 6.87
N LYS A 317 14.95 41.59 7.97
CA LYS A 317 16.03 41.83 8.93
C LYS A 317 17.41 41.59 8.30
N GLU A 318 17.53 40.56 7.48
CA GLU A 318 18.72 40.25 6.66
C GLU A 318 18.96 41.34 5.59
N ALA A 319 17.92 41.80 4.88
CA ALA A 319 18.04 42.91 3.94
C ALA A 319 18.43 44.24 4.61
N ILE A 320 17.91 44.54 5.82
CA ILE A 320 18.32 45.70 6.61
C ILE A 320 19.78 45.55 7.07
N LEU A 321 20.20 44.35 7.51
CA LEU A 321 21.59 44.08 7.88
C LEU A 321 22.55 44.17 6.68
N GLN A 322 22.13 43.73 5.48
CA GLN A 322 22.88 43.96 4.24
C GLN A 322 22.95 45.45 3.92
N ALA A 323 21.82 46.16 3.87
CA ALA A 323 21.80 47.60 3.59
C ALA A 323 22.63 48.42 4.61
N GLN A 324 22.61 48.05 5.90
CA GLN A 324 23.45 48.66 6.93
C GLN A 324 24.93 48.31 6.80
N ARG A 325 25.28 47.11 6.31
CA ARG A 325 26.67 46.75 5.99
C ARG A 325 27.17 47.49 4.74
N SER A 326 26.35 47.56 3.69
CA SER A 326 26.62 48.37 2.49
C SER A 326 26.82 49.84 2.86
N ALA A 327 25.88 50.45 3.61
CA ALA A 327 25.98 51.84 4.05
C ALA A 327 27.16 52.08 5.01
N LYS A 328 27.57 51.09 5.81
CA LYS A 328 28.83 51.19 6.58
C LYS A 328 30.06 51.19 5.67
N HIS A 329 30.09 50.34 4.65
CA HIS A 329 31.19 50.30 3.67
C HIS A 329 31.30 51.63 2.93
N THR A 330 30.19 52.10 2.34
CA THR A 330 30.14 53.40 1.65
C THR A 330 30.53 54.56 2.57
N ARG A 331 30.21 54.49 3.87
CA ARG A 331 30.63 55.53 4.83
C ARG A 331 32.11 55.46 5.20
N THR A 332 32.71 54.27 5.31
CA THR A 332 34.19 54.16 5.45
C THR A 332 34.94 54.54 4.19
N ASP A 333 34.34 54.34 3.01
CA ASP A 333 34.94 54.74 1.74
C ASP A 333 34.86 56.28 1.58
N ILE A 334 33.72 56.91 1.91
CA ILE A 334 33.56 58.38 1.96
C ILE A 334 34.47 59.03 3.01
N ASP A 335 34.52 58.50 4.25
CA ASP A 335 35.42 59.02 5.30
C ASP A 335 36.91 58.77 4.96
N GLY A 336 37.21 57.88 4.00
CA GLY A 336 38.54 57.65 3.43
C GLY A 336 38.90 58.62 2.31
N GLU A 337 37.99 58.86 1.36
CA GLU A 337 38.19 59.75 0.21
C GLU A 337 38.22 61.22 0.60
N ILE A 338 37.42 61.65 1.59
CA ILE A 338 37.44 63.03 2.13
C ILE A 338 38.82 63.42 2.69
N ARG A 339 39.65 62.45 3.07
CA ARG A 339 41.02 62.69 3.59
C ARG A 339 42.11 62.68 2.50
N ALA A 340 41.74 62.47 1.23
CA ALA A 340 42.69 62.31 0.12
C ALA A 340 42.50 63.31 -1.04
N GLN A 341 41.50 64.21 -0.99
CA GLN A 341 41.12 65.10 -2.11
C GLN A 341 41.27 66.61 -1.84
N ASP A 342 42.13 66.99 -0.89
CA ASP A 342 42.49 68.39 -0.61
C ASP A 342 43.63 68.95 -1.52
N LEU A 343 43.93 68.27 -2.64
CA LEU A 343 44.95 68.68 -3.62
C LEU A 343 44.53 68.39 -5.08
N ALA A 344 44.75 69.39 -5.94
CA ALA A 344 44.76 69.39 -7.42
C ALA A 344 43.42 69.52 -8.22
N GLU A 345 43.18 70.78 -8.59
CA GLU A 345 42.51 71.39 -9.76
C GLU A 345 42.05 70.56 -11.00
N ALA A 346 40.84 70.96 -11.47
CA ALA A 346 40.45 71.30 -12.86
C ALA A 346 40.23 70.20 -13.95
N PRO A 347 39.37 70.46 -14.98
CA PRO A 347 38.63 69.38 -15.67
C PRO A 347 38.79 69.30 -17.21
N SER A 348 38.40 68.17 -17.84
CA SER A 348 37.90 68.17 -19.25
C SER A 348 37.21 66.87 -19.77
N SER A 349 36.12 67.09 -20.53
CA SER A 349 35.67 66.41 -21.77
C SER A 349 35.44 64.88 -21.92
N THR A 350 34.14 64.51 -21.95
CA THR A 350 33.41 63.79 -23.06
C THR A 350 33.84 62.36 -23.56
N PRO A 351 32.98 61.61 -24.31
CA PRO A 351 32.85 60.14 -24.19
C PRO A 351 33.18 59.35 -25.49
N HIS A 352 33.04 58.00 -25.49
CA HIS A 352 32.36 57.24 -26.57
C HIS A 352 32.24 55.70 -26.36
N ASN A 353 31.12 55.15 -26.87
CA ASN A 353 30.81 53.83 -27.47
C ASN A 353 31.76 52.61 -27.35
N GLY A 354 31.15 51.42 -27.22
CA GLY A 354 31.72 50.14 -27.71
C GLY A 354 30.99 48.87 -27.22
N SER A 355 30.53 48.02 -28.14
CA SER A 355 30.02 46.64 -27.90
C SER A 355 30.97 45.62 -28.60
N PRO A 356 30.63 44.31 -28.73
CA PRO A 356 30.52 43.26 -27.71
C PRO A 356 31.47 42.05 -27.98
N ASN A 357 31.20 40.88 -27.37
CA ASN A 357 31.75 39.52 -27.58
C ASN A 357 33.12 39.13 -26.97
N SER A 358 33.14 38.06 -26.15
CA SER A 358 33.62 36.70 -26.52
C SER A 358 33.87 35.80 -25.28
N SER A 359 33.76 34.48 -25.47
CA SER A 359 34.00 33.41 -24.46
C SER A 359 35.49 32.99 -24.41
N PRO A 360 35.94 32.14 -23.45
CA PRO A 360 35.90 30.67 -23.71
C PRO A 360 35.87 29.72 -22.46
N SER A 361 35.73 28.40 -22.74
CA SER A 361 36.14 27.18 -21.97
C SER A 361 36.80 27.33 -20.57
N GLY A 362 36.54 26.56 -19.50
CA GLY A 362 36.29 25.10 -19.33
C GLY A 362 37.31 24.52 -18.30
N GLY A 363 37.21 23.36 -17.64
CA GLY A 363 36.18 22.31 -17.54
C GLY A 363 36.79 20.95 -17.08
N SER A 364 36.38 20.37 -15.92
CA SER A 364 36.93 19.09 -15.39
C SER A 364 35.93 18.26 -14.56
N GLN A 365 36.05 16.92 -14.60
CA GLN A 365 35.17 15.93 -13.96
C GLN A 365 35.86 15.29 -12.73
N SER A 366 35.14 14.84 -11.68
CA SER A 366 34.72 13.43 -11.46
C SER A 366 34.53 13.19 -9.94
N PRO A 367 34.03 12.02 -9.44
CA PRO A 367 33.07 11.05 -9.99
C PRO A 367 31.81 10.87 -9.08
N GLN A 368 30.82 10.12 -9.57
CA GLN A 368 29.57 9.78 -8.86
C GLN A 368 29.71 8.53 -7.95
N GLY A 369 28.80 8.36 -6.97
CA GLY A 369 28.85 7.18 -6.09
C GLY A 369 27.69 6.94 -5.11
N ALA A 370 26.46 7.41 -5.36
CA ALA A 370 25.28 7.00 -4.57
C ALA A 370 23.98 7.09 -5.38
N GLN A 371 23.29 5.95 -5.53
CA GLN A 371 21.92 5.89 -6.03
C GLN A 371 20.97 6.29 -4.90
N ASP A 372 20.65 7.58 -4.82
CA ASP A 372 19.47 8.05 -4.11
C ASP A 372 18.29 8.16 -5.08
N MET A 373 17.07 7.94 -4.58
CA MET A 373 15.85 8.23 -5.34
C MET A 373 15.72 9.75 -5.48
N THR A 374 16.33 10.29 -6.54
CA THR A 374 16.05 11.67 -6.94
C THR A 374 14.55 11.77 -7.23
N ILE A 375 13.88 12.67 -6.50
CA ILE A 375 12.62 13.24 -6.95
C ILE A 375 12.98 14.01 -8.22
N VAL A 376 12.86 13.35 -9.37
CA VAL A 376 12.97 14.00 -10.67
C VAL A 376 11.84 15.01 -10.71
N SER A 377 12.20 16.30 -10.76
CA SER A 377 11.25 17.36 -11.05
C SER A 377 10.80 17.16 -12.49
N TYR A 378 9.66 16.50 -12.69
CA TYR A 378 9.04 16.34 -13.99
C TYR A 378 8.37 17.65 -14.39
N ASP A 379 9.16 18.71 -14.61
CA ASP A 379 8.68 20.02 -15.09
C ASP A 379 8.20 19.99 -16.56
N ALA A 380 8.22 18.80 -17.20
CA ALA A 380 7.79 18.57 -18.57
C ALA A 380 6.44 17.83 -18.61
N ARG A 381 5.38 18.59 -18.88
CA ARG A 381 4.02 18.10 -19.17
C ARG A 381 4.05 17.02 -20.25
N ILE A 382 3.22 15.98 -20.10
CA ILE A 382 3.13 14.88 -21.06
C ILE A 382 2.73 15.38 -22.47
N PRO A 383 3.46 15.00 -23.54
CA PRO A 383 3.12 15.38 -24.90
C PRO A 383 1.74 14.85 -25.34
N ARG A 384 1.00 15.66 -26.10
CA ARG A 384 -0.31 15.28 -26.66
C ARG A 384 -0.24 14.06 -27.57
N SER A 385 0.83 13.91 -28.34
CA SER A 385 1.08 12.74 -29.18
C SER A 385 1.12 11.45 -28.36
N SER A 386 1.69 11.47 -27.16
CA SER A 386 1.69 10.35 -26.24
C SER A 386 0.27 10.00 -25.77
N PHE A 387 -0.57 10.99 -25.43
CA PHE A 387 -1.96 10.72 -25.10
C PHE A 387 -2.73 10.14 -26.29
N SER A 388 -2.58 10.73 -27.49
CA SER A 388 -3.24 10.22 -28.69
C SER A 388 -2.89 8.76 -28.97
N TYR A 389 -1.62 8.39 -28.89
CA TYR A 389 -1.18 7.01 -29.09
C TYR A 389 -1.82 6.02 -28.10
N TYR A 390 -1.79 6.31 -26.79
CA TYR A 390 -2.34 5.38 -25.79
C TYR A 390 -3.87 5.44 -25.69
N LEU A 391 -4.52 6.55 -26.06
CA LEU A 391 -5.99 6.63 -26.16
C LEU A 391 -6.54 5.83 -27.35
N ASN A 392 -5.81 5.78 -28.47
CA ASN A 392 -6.17 4.90 -29.58
C ASN A 392 -6.05 3.43 -29.16
N ILE A 393 -4.95 3.03 -28.51
CA ILE A 393 -4.81 1.65 -27.98
C ILE A 393 -5.91 1.32 -26.95
N TYR A 394 -6.31 2.28 -26.11
CA TYR A 394 -7.46 2.12 -25.22
C TYR A 394 -8.75 1.87 -26.01
N HIS A 395 -9.02 2.66 -27.05
CA HIS A 395 -10.20 2.51 -27.90
C HIS A 395 -10.24 1.13 -28.56
N ASP A 396 -9.14 0.73 -29.19
CA ASP A 396 -9.08 -0.47 -30.03
C ASP A 396 -9.07 -1.78 -29.19
N CYS A 397 -8.41 -1.77 -28.02
CA CYS A 397 -8.20 -2.98 -27.22
C CYS A 397 -9.02 -3.05 -25.92
N LEU A 398 -9.38 -1.91 -25.30
CA LEU A 398 -9.89 -1.85 -23.92
C LEU A 398 -11.26 -1.17 -23.77
N TYR A 399 -11.76 -0.44 -24.78
CA TYR A 399 -13.13 0.07 -24.76
C TYR A 399 -14.16 -1.05 -24.61
N VAL A 400 -13.87 -2.22 -25.18
CA VAL A 400 -14.68 -3.45 -25.08
C VAL A 400 -14.80 -3.98 -23.64
N VAL A 401 -13.86 -3.60 -22.75
CA VAL A 401 -13.82 -3.95 -21.32
C VAL A 401 -14.33 -2.81 -20.44
N TRP A 402 -14.03 -1.57 -20.82
CA TRP A 402 -14.40 -0.34 -20.09
C TRP A 402 -15.13 0.65 -21.01
N PRO A 403 -16.40 0.40 -21.40
CA PRO A 403 -17.12 1.16 -22.42
C PRO A 403 -17.68 2.51 -21.90
N VAL A 404 -16.81 3.34 -21.30
CA VAL A 404 -17.20 4.54 -20.53
C VAL A 404 -16.49 5.84 -20.96
N ILE A 405 -15.66 5.82 -22.01
CA ILE A 405 -14.98 7.01 -22.54
C ILE A 405 -15.26 7.18 -24.03
N ASP A 406 -15.78 8.35 -24.41
CA ASP A 406 -15.74 8.82 -25.80
C ASP A 406 -14.32 9.34 -26.11
N HIS A 407 -13.62 8.62 -26.99
CA HIS A 407 -12.22 8.91 -27.29
C HIS A 407 -12.04 10.19 -28.13
N GLU A 408 -12.93 10.45 -29.10
CA GLU A 408 -12.88 11.62 -29.99
C GLU A 408 -13.21 12.91 -29.22
N VAL A 409 -14.21 12.86 -28.34
CA VAL A 409 -14.54 13.97 -27.44
C VAL A 409 -13.37 14.26 -26.50
N LEU A 410 -12.73 13.23 -25.94
CA LEU A 410 -11.57 13.42 -25.06
C LEU A 410 -10.35 14.01 -25.81
N LEU A 411 -10.03 13.50 -26.99
CA LEU A 411 -8.96 14.03 -27.86
C LEU A 411 -9.24 15.49 -28.26
N THR A 412 -10.48 15.82 -28.58
CA THR A 412 -10.91 17.19 -28.88
C THR A 412 -10.77 18.11 -27.66
N ARG A 413 -11.17 17.65 -26.47
CA ARG A 413 -11.00 18.40 -25.21
C ARG A 413 -9.52 18.67 -24.88
N LEU A 414 -8.62 17.73 -25.18
CA LEU A 414 -7.17 17.87 -24.98
C LEU A 414 -6.50 18.92 -25.88
N ARG A 415 -7.17 19.37 -26.96
CA ARG A 415 -6.69 20.48 -27.81
C ARG A 415 -6.61 21.80 -27.04
N ASN A 416 -7.42 21.99 -25.99
CA ASN A 416 -7.27 23.10 -25.04
C ASN A 416 -6.21 22.75 -23.97
N PRO A 417 -5.07 23.47 -23.88
CA PRO A 417 -4.03 23.18 -22.90
C PRO A 417 -4.49 23.46 -21.46
N ASP A 418 -5.46 24.34 -21.24
CA ASP A 418 -5.91 24.73 -19.90
C ASP A 418 -6.96 23.78 -19.32
N ASN A 419 -7.43 22.80 -20.10
CA ASN A 419 -8.38 21.78 -19.64
C ASN A 419 -7.68 20.72 -18.77
N LYS A 420 -7.35 21.09 -17.53
CA LYS A 420 -6.70 20.24 -16.52
C LYS A 420 -7.49 18.96 -16.21
N ILE A 421 -8.81 19.01 -16.33
CA ILE A 421 -9.71 17.87 -16.08
C ILE A 421 -9.55 16.82 -17.17
N ALA A 422 -9.63 17.22 -18.45
CA ALA A 422 -9.37 16.33 -19.58
C ALA A 422 -7.94 15.78 -19.56
N TYR A 423 -6.95 16.60 -19.14
CA TYR A 423 -5.57 16.17 -18.97
C TYR A 423 -5.41 15.10 -17.87
N ALA A 424 -6.03 15.29 -16.70
CA ALA A 424 -5.99 14.31 -15.60
C ALA A 424 -6.63 12.98 -16.02
N LEU A 425 -7.80 13.03 -16.67
CA LEU A 425 -8.52 11.87 -17.17
C LEU A 425 -7.73 11.13 -18.26
N ALA A 426 -7.16 11.84 -19.24
CA ALA A 426 -6.33 11.22 -20.26
C ALA A 426 -5.08 10.56 -19.67
N ALA A 427 -4.43 11.22 -18.70
CA ALA A 427 -3.26 10.68 -18.02
C ALA A 427 -3.59 9.42 -17.20
N SER A 428 -4.76 9.38 -16.52
CA SER A 428 -5.19 8.17 -15.82
C SER A 428 -5.49 7.02 -16.79
N ILE A 429 -6.26 7.24 -17.86
CA ILE A 429 -6.58 6.23 -18.88
C ILE A 429 -5.31 5.68 -19.53
N CYS A 430 -4.37 6.54 -19.93
CA CYS A 430 -3.12 6.10 -20.55
C CYS A 430 -2.25 5.30 -19.57
N SER A 431 -2.20 5.69 -18.29
CA SER A 431 -1.49 4.93 -17.26
C SER A 431 -2.12 3.55 -17.02
N ALA A 432 -3.45 3.47 -16.96
CA ALA A 432 -4.21 2.23 -16.80
C ALA A 432 -4.00 1.29 -17.99
N THR A 433 -4.17 1.80 -19.22
CA THR A 433 -4.00 1.07 -20.49
C THR A 433 -2.63 0.43 -20.61
N ARG A 434 -1.57 1.20 -20.32
CA ARG A 434 -0.19 0.70 -20.33
C ARG A 434 0.07 -0.35 -19.25
N ALA A 435 -0.48 -0.19 -18.06
CA ALA A 435 -0.32 -1.15 -16.96
C ALA A 435 -1.13 -2.44 -17.19
N GLN A 436 -2.30 -2.33 -17.82
CA GLN A 436 -3.18 -3.43 -18.21
C GLN A 436 -2.51 -4.32 -19.27
N LEU A 437 -2.12 -3.71 -20.40
CA LEU A 437 -1.55 -4.41 -21.57
C LEU A 437 -0.03 -4.64 -21.49
N ARG A 438 0.62 -4.17 -20.42
CA ARG A 438 2.09 -4.28 -20.20
C ARG A 438 2.95 -3.78 -21.36
N LEU A 439 2.52 -2.70 -22.01
CA LEU A 439 3.21 -2.14 -23.16
C LEU A 439 4.67 -1.81 -22.80
N SER A 440 5.61 -2.33 -23.59
CA SER A 440 7.04 -2.19 -23.38
C SER A 440 7.46 -0.73 -23.21
N SER A 441 8.42 -0.49 -22.31
CA SER A 441 9.09 0.80 -22.16
C SER A 441 10.19 0.97 -23.22
N ASP A 442 9.88 0.77 -24.50
CA ASP A 442 10.84 1.04 -25.57
C ASP A 442 11.04 2.56 -25.72
N ASP A 443 12.30 2.94 -25.97
CA ASP A 443 12.84 4.27 -25.67
C ASP A 443 12.21 5.42 -26.46
N ALA A 444 11.49 6.30 -25.76
CA ALA A 444 11.29 7.75 -26.01
C ALA A 444 10.09 8.32 -25.23
N GLY A 445 9.12 7.48 -24.85
CA GLY A 445 7.86 7.91 -24.24
C GLY A 445 7.94 8.17 -22.72
N PRO A 446 7.07 9.05 -22.17
CA PRO A 446 6.98 9.26 -20.71
C PRO A 446 6.61 7.96 -19.99
N SER A 447 7.09 7.73 -18.77
CA SER A 447 6.88 6.45 -18.09
C SER A 447 5.43 6.26 -17.61
N THR A 448 4.97 5.01 -17.47
CA THR A 448 3.61 4.73 -16.95
C THR A 448 3.38 5.33 -15.56
N TYR A 449 4.41 5.33 -14.71
CA TYR A 449 4.36 5.96 -13.39
C TYR A 449 4.31 7.50 -13.45
N GLN A 450 4.96 8.12 -14.44
CA GLN A 450 4.86 9.56 -14.68
C GLN A 450 3.44 9.95 -15.09
N MET A 451 2.79 9.15 -15.96
CA MET A 451 1.37 9.38 -16.33
C MET A 451 0.43 9.30 -15.13
N ALA A 452 0.58 8.28 -14.27
CA ALA A 452 -0.22 8.18 -13.06
C ALA A 452 0.06 9.34 -12.08
N TYR A 453 1.32 9.75 -11.92
CA TYR A 453 1.69 10.87 -11.06
C TYR A 453 1.10 12.19 -11.55
N GLU A 454 1.18 12.48 -12.85
CA GLU A 454 0.59 13.66 -13.50
C GLU A 454 -0.94 13.71 -13.34
N ALA A 455 -1.61 12.56 -13.48
CA ALA A 455 -3.03 12.44 -13.21
C ALA A 455 -3.35 12.77 -11.75
N GLU A 456 -2.60 12.23 -10.78
CA GLU A 456 -2.79 12.51 -9.35
C GLU A 456 -2.54 13.97 -8.97
N GLN A 457 -1.44 14.58 -9.44
CA GLN A 457 -1.15 16.00 -9.17
C GLN A 457 -2.24 16.89 -9.77
N SER A 458 -2.67 16.61 -11.00
CA SER A 458 -3.76 17.36 -11.64
C SER A 458 -5.08 17.20 -10.89
N ARG A 459 -5.40 15.99 -10.43
CA ARG A 459 -6.63 15.65 -9.69
C ARG A 459 -6.75 16.37 -8.34
N LEU A 460 -5.64 16.53 -7.62
CA LEU A 460 -5.58 17.22 -6.31
C LEU A 460 -5.73 18.75 -6.42
N MET A 461 -5.55 19.32 -7.60
CA MET A 461 -5.58 20.77 -7.86
C MET A 461 -6.90 21.24 -8.49
N LEU A 462 -7.96 20.43 -8.38
CA LEU A 462 -9.27 20.64 -9.01
C LEU A 462 -10.40 20.71 -7.97
N ASP A 463 -11.05 21.87 -7.88
CA ASP A 463 -12.36 22.01 -7.25
C ASP A 463 -13.44 21.60 -8.28
N TYR A 464 -13.96 20.38 -8.17
CA TYR A 464 -14.95 19.84 -9.12
C TYR A 464 -16.30 20.57 -9.00
N SER A 465 -16.70 21.26 -10.06
CA SER A 465 -18.10 21.70 -10.21
C SER A 465 -19.01 20.51 -10.52
N LYS A 466 -20.34 20.61 -10.25
CA LYS A 466 -21.29 19.48 -10.44
C LYS A 466 -21.21 18.81 -11.82
N HIS A 467 -21.01 19.59 -12.89
CA HIS A 467 -20.92 19.09 -14.27
C HIS A 467 -19.58 18.41 -14.62
N GLN A 468 -18.61 18.39 -13.71
CA GLN A 468 -17.25 17.87 -13.91
C GLN A 468 -16.94 16.66 -13.01
N ILE A 469 -17.91 16.23 -12.18
CA ILE A 469 -17.72 15.14 -11.22
C ILE A 469 -17.50 13.79 -11.94
N ILE A 470 -18.13 13.56 -13.10
CA ILE A 470 -17.95 12.33 -13.89
C ILE A 470 -16.49 12.15 -14.33
N ASP A 471 -15.82 13.20 -14.82
CA ASP A 471 -14.39 13.10 -15.17
C ASP A 471 -13.52 12.80 -13.94
N GLY A 472 -13.84 13.37 -12.78
CA GLY A 472 -13.15 13.11 -11.51
C GLY A 472 -13.32 11.66 -11.04
N LEU A 473 -14.55 11.15 -11.11
CA LEU A 473 -14.92 9.75 -10.85
C LEU A 473 -14.12 8.80 -11.75
N LEU A 474 -14.14 9.04 -13.06
CA LEU A 474 -13.44 8.21 -14.04
C LEU A 474 -11.91 8.32 -13.87
N THR A 475 -11.40 9.49 -13.49
CA THR A 475 -9.98 9.67 -13.14
C THR A 475 -9.59 8.78 -11.95
N CYS A 476 -10.39 8.74 -10.89
CA CYS A 476 -10.19 7.83 -9.75
C CYS A 476 -10.31 6.36 -10.16
N PHE A 477 -11.28 5.99 -10.99
CA PHE A 477 -11.46 4.62 -11.50
C PHE A 477 -10.24 4.12 -12.28
N PHE A 478 -9.74 4.87 -13.26
CA PHE A 478 -8.56 4.45 -14.04
C PHE A 478 -7.27 4.48 -13.20
N LEU A 479 -7.14 5.40 -12.23
CA LEU A 479 -6.04 5.34 -11.25
C LEU A 479 -6.12 4.11 -10.34
N HIS A 480 -7.32 3.67 -9.95
CA HIS A 480 -7.53 2.40 -9.26
C HIS A 480 -7.02 1.22 -10.09
N VAL A 481 -7.42 1.12 -11.37
CA VAL A 481 -6.94 0.09 -12.31
C VAL A 481 -5.41 0.08 -12.40
N PHE A 482 -4.79 1.24 -12.61
CA PHE A 482 -3.33 1.38 -12.64
C PHE A 482 -2.66 0.87 -11.35
N TYR A 483 -3.18 1.24 -10.18
CA TYR A 483 -2.61 0.82 -8.91
C TYR A 483 -2.90 -0.63 -8.54
N SER A 484 -3.97 -1.22 -9.07
CA SER A 484 -4.23 -2.66 -8.98
C SER A 484 -3.19 -3.44 -9.78
N ASN A 485 -2.99 -3.06 -11.04
CA ASN A 485 -2.05 -3.71 -11.96
C ASN A 485 -0.57 -3.56 -11.55
N THR A 486 -0.22 -2.50 -10.81
CA THR A 486 1.12 -2.30 -10.22
C THR A 486 1.25 -2.86 -8.80
N GLY A 487 0.26 -3.61 -8.30
CA GLY A 487 0.31 -4.33 -7.01
C GLY A 487 0.18 -3.44 -5.76
N ARG A 488 -0.20 -2.16 -5.90
CA ARG A 488 -0.40 -1.23 -4.77
C ARG A 488 -1.84 -1.28 -4.27
N ILE A 489 -2.27 -2.46 -3.83
CA ILE A 489 -3.68 -2.78 -3.52
C ILE A 489 -4.33 -1.77 -2.56
N THR A 490 -3.67 -1.35 -1.47
CA THR A 490 -4.24 -0.35 -0.55
C THR A 490 -4.60 0.97 -1.24
N LYS A 491 -3.73 1.46 -2.15
CA LYS A 491 -3.95 2.71 -2.87
C LYS A 491 -5.04 2.54 -3.94
N SER A 492 -5.01 1.41 -4.64
CA SER A 492 -6.07 0.95 -5.55
C SER A 492 -7.45 0.93 -4.87
N THR A 493 -7.57 0.33 -3.68
CA THR A 493 -8.81 0.27 -2.91
C THR A 493 -9.33 1.68 -2.56
N LEU A 494 -8.46 2.57 -2.06
CA LEU A 494 -8.88 3.91 -1.66
C LEU A 494 -9.42 4.72 -2.85
N LEU A 495 -8.79 4.61 -4.02
CA LEU A 495 -9.24 5.27 -5.25
C LEU A 495 -10.56 4.71 -5.79
N LEU A 496 -10.79 3.40 -5.65
CA LEU A 496 -12.09 2.80 -5.99
C LEU A 496 -13.20 3.29 -5.06
N ARG A 497 -12.93 3.35 -3.75
CA ARG A 497 -13.89 3.91 -2.76
C ARG A 497 -14.14 5.40 -3.01
N GLU A 498 -13.15 6.16 -3.51
CA GLU A 498 -13.32 7.57 -3.91
C GLU A 498 -14.18 7.72 -5.18
N ALA A 499 -13.97 6.87 -6.21
CA ALA A 499 -14.84 6.83 -7.39
C ALA A 499 -16.30 6.47 -7.03
N ILE A 500 -16.48 5.49 -6.14
CA ILE A 500 -17.80 5.10 -5.59
C ILE A 500 -18.43 6.26 -4.79
N ALA A 501 -17.64 7.01 -4.01
CA ALA A 501 -18.14 8.18 -3.30
C ALA A 501 -18.65 9.27 -4.26
N TYR A 502 -17.95 9.53 -5.38
CA TYR A 502 -18.46 10.42 -6.43
C TYR A 502 -19.77 9.91 -7.06
N ALA A 503 -19.90 8.60 -7.30
CA ALA A 503 -21.13 8.00 -7.82
C ALA A 503 -22.31 8.13 -6.84
N HIS A 504 -22.06 8.01 -5.54
CA HIS A 504 -23.06 8.30 -4.50
C HIS A 504 -23.44 9.78 -4.44
N ILE A 505 -22.47 10.70 -4.52
CA ILE A 505 -22.70 12.17 -4.52
C ILE A 505 -23.53 12.61 -5.73
N LEU A 506 -23.32 11.98 -6.89
CA LEU A 506 -24.11 12.22 -8.10
C LEU A 506 -25.51 11.60 -8.06
N GLY A 507 -25.71 10.51 -7.31
CA GLY A 507 -26.97 9.77 -7.29
C GLY A 507 -27.05 8.64 -8.34
N LEU A 508 -25.96 8.25 -9.01
CA LEU A 508 -25.95 7.24 -10.10
C LEU A 508 -26.53 5.87 -9.72
N HIS A 509 -26.66 5.60 -8.43
CA HIS A 509 -27.20 4.37 -7.85
C HIS A 509 -28.73 4.39 -7.67
N GLN A 510 -29.38 5.53 -7.89
CA GLN A 510 -30.81 5.77 -7.68
C GLN A 510 -31.52 5.99 -9.02
N ASP A 511 -32.73 5.47 -9.14
CA ASP A 511 -33.64 5.70 -10.28
C ASP A 511 -33.95 7.19 -10.50
N LEU A 512 -34.10 7.97 -9.42
CA LEU A 512 -34.35 9.41 -9.46
C LEU A 512 -33.34 10.21 -10.29
N PHE A 513 -32.08 9.75 -10.41
CA PHE A 513 -31.08 10.42 -11.24
C PHE A 513 -31.42 10.39 -12.74
N TYR A 514 -32.18 9.38 -13.18
CA TYR A 514 -32.41 9.08 -14.59
C TYR A 514 -33.75 9.61 -15.12
N THR A 515 -34.59 10.23 -14.29
CA THR A 515 -36.00 10.54 -14.64
C THR A 515 -36.16 11.58 -15.75
N ASP A 516 -35.27 12.58 -15.81
CA ASP A 516 -35.35 13.72 -16.75
C ASP A 516 -34.24 13.71 -17.82
N LEU A 517 -33.61 12.55 -18.05
CA LEU A 517 -32.49 12.40 -18.98
C LEU A 517 -32.94 11.75 -20.31
N ASP A 518 -32.24 12.07 -21.40
CA ASP A 518 -32.41 11.38 -22.67
C ASP A 518 -31.84 9.95 -22.61
N HIS A 519 -32.31 9.08 -23.51
CA HIS A 519 -31.97 7.66 -23.49
C HIS A 519 -30.46 7.38 -23.58
N ASP A 520 -29.72 8.13 -24.39
CA ASP A 520 -28.30 7.88 -24.62
C ASP A 520 -27.47 8.33 -23.42
N THR A 521 -27.84 9.47 -22.81
CA THR A 521 -27.31 9.92 -21.53
C THR A 521 -27.63 8.95 -20.39
N ILE A 522 -28.83 8.34 -20.35
CA ILE A 522 -29.18 7.27 -19.40
C ILE A 522 -28.23 6.08 -19.59
N GLN A 523 -28.09 5.55 -20.81
CA GLN A 523 -27.24 4.39 -21.08
C GLN A 523 -25.75 4.68 -20.84
N TYR A 524 -25.28 5.92 -21.05
CA TYR A 524 -23.93 6.34 -20.64
C TYR A 524 -23.72 6.27 -19.13
N HIS A 525 -24.62 6.85 -18.33
CA HIS A 525 -24.52 6.85 -16.88
C HIS A 525 -24.72 5.45 -16.27
N LEU A 526 -25.61 4.64 -16.83
CA LEU A 526 -25.77 3.24 -16.44
C LEU A 526 -24.48 2.45 -16.67
N ARG A 527 -23.77 2.62 -17.80
CA ARG A 527 -22.46 1.98 -18.02
C ARG A 527 -21.45 2.33 -16.94
N ILE A 528 -21.41 3.59 -16.48
CA ILE A 528 -20.55 4.05 -15.37
C ILE A 528 -20.98 3.41 -14.04
N ALA A 529 -22.28 3.37 -13.74
CA ALA A 529 -22.79 2.74 -12.52
C ALA A 529 -22.48 1.23 -12.50
N TRP A 530 -22.72 0.54 -13.61
CA TRP A 530 -22.49 -0.90 -13.74
C TRP A 530 -21.00 -1.28 -13.72
N ILE A 531 -20.10 -0.51 -14.35
CA ILE A 531 -18.66 -0.81 -14.27
C ILE A 531 -18.16 -0.68 -12.82
N LEU A 532 -18.61 0.34 -12.08
CA LEU A 532 -18.30 0.47 -10.64
C LEU A 532 -18.89 -0.69 -9.82
N PHE A 533 -20.12 -1.12 -10.10
CA PHE A 533 -20.78 -2.22 -9.39
C PHE A 533 -20.02 -3.55 -9.53
N ILE A 534 -19.58 -3.90 -10.75
CA ILE A 534 -18.84 -5.14 -11.01
C ILE A 534 -17.39 -5.05 -10.54
N THR A 535 -16.72 -3.89 -10.71
CA THR A 535 -15.35 -3.70 -10.23
C THR A 535 -15.28 -3.71 -8.71
N ASP A 536 -16.25 -3.11 -8.01
CA ASP A 536 -16.33 -3.15 -6.55
C ASP A 536 -16.42 -4.60 -6.05
N ARG A 537 -17.37 -5.38 -6.58
CA ARG A 537 -17.54 -6.80 -6.22
C ARG A 537 -16.32 -7.63 -6.53
N ALA A 538 -15.75 -7.50 -7.73
CA ALA A 538 -14.56 -8.24 -8.12
C ALA A 538 -13.37 -7.94 -7.19
N HIS A 539 -13.10 -6.66 -6.92
CA HIS A 539 -12.03 -6.21 -6.04
C HIS A 539 -12.26 -6.62 -4.59
N SER A 540 -13.51 -6.54 -4.11
CA SER A 540 -13.92 -6.97 -2.78
C SER A 540 -13.71 -8.46 -2.55
N LEU A 541 -14.15 -9.31 -3.48
CA LEU A 541 -13.97 -10.77 -3.41
C LEU A 541 -12.49 -11.17 -3.49
N GLN A 542 -11.69 -10.50 -4.32
CA GLN A 542 -10.26 -10.81 -4.49
C GLN A 542 -9.38 -10.38 -3.29
N HIS A 543 -9.87 -9.49 -2.43
CA HIS A 543 -9.09 -8.89 -1.35
C HIS A 543 -9.73 -8.99 0.04
N ASP A 544 -10.80 -9.78 0.18
CA ASP A 544 -11.55 -9.98 1.44
C ASP A 544 -12.02 -8.66 2.07
N LEU A 545 -12.69 -7.83 1.25
CA LEU A 545 -13.23 -6.53 1.65
C LEU A 545 -14.74 -6.49 1.41
N PRO A 546 -15.54 -5.80 2.24
CA PRO A 546 -16.96 -5.61 1.96
C PRO A 546 -17.17 -4.73 0.71
N PRO A 547 -18.12 -5.07 -0.18
CA PRO A 547 -18.56 -4.17 -1.25
C PRO A 547 -19.35 -3.00 -0.64
N THR A 548 -19.30 -1.83 -1.26
CA THR A 548 -19.99 -0.61 -0.80
C THR A 548 -20.90 0.01 -1.84
N PHE A 549 -20.78 -0.34 -3.12
CA PHE A 549 -21.65 0.19 -4.17
C PHE A 549 -22.83 -0.76 -4.43
N LYS A 550 -24.02 -0.32 -4.02
CA LYS A 550 -25.29 -0.99 -4.27
C LYS A 550 -26.12 -0.16 -5.25
N LEU A 551 -26.71 -0.83 -6.22
CA LEU A 551 -27.60 -0.25 -7.21
C LEU A 551 -29.06 -0.47 -6.77
N SER A 552 -29.95 0.48 -7.05
CA SER A 552 -31.39 0.27 -6.81
C SER A 552 -31.93 -0.81 -7.75
N PRO A 553 -32.79 -1.75 -7.28
CA PRO A 553 -33.46 -2.72 -8.15
C PRO A 553 -34.45 -2.07 -9.13
N THR A 554 -34.77 -0.78 -8.95
CA THR A 554 -35.67 0.02 -9.80
C THR A 554 -34.96 0.81 -10.89
N LEU A 555 -33.64 0.64 -11.07
CA LEU A 555 -32.90 1.34 -12.12
C LEU A 555 -33.43 0.98 -13.54
N PRO A 556 -33.34 1.91 -14.51
CA PRO A 556 -33.64 1.59 -15.91
C PRO A 556 -32.71 0.48 -16.44
N GLU A 557 -33.23 -0.33 -17.35
CA GLU A 557 -32.47 -1.45 -17.92
C GLU A 557 -31.28 -0.97 -18.76
N LEU A 558 -30.14 -1.62 -18.57
CA LEU A 558 -28.94 -1.41 -19.39
C LEU A 558 -29.10 -2.18 -20.70
N HIS A 559 -29.17 -1.44 -21.81
CA HIS A 559 -29.37 -2.01 -23.14
C HIS A 559 -28.03 -2.21 -23.86
N PRO A 560 -27.90 -3.25 -24.71
CA PRO A 560 -26.77 -3.35 -25.62
C PRO A 560 -26.81 -2.20 -26.63
N GLN A 561 -25.67 -1.53 -26.83
CA GLN A 561 -25.52 -0.50 -27.85
C GLN A 561 -25.80 -1.10 -29.26
N GLN A 562 -26.51 -0.36 -30.11
CA GLN A 562 -27.00 -0.87 -31.40
C GLN A 562 -25.88 -1.23 -32.39
N ASP A 563 -24.70 -0.63 -32.23
CA ASP A 563 -23.53 -0.94 -33.05
C ASP A 563 -22.78 -2.18 -32.54
N ALA A 564 -22.80 -3.23 -33.37
CA ALA A 564 -21.83 -4.33 -33.41
C ALA A 564 -21.51 -5.06 -32.09
N GLY A 565 -22.50 -5.71 -31.45
CA GLY A 565 -22.31 -6.83 -30.51
C GLY A 565 -21.69 -6.52 -29.13
N LEU A 566 -20.91 -5.44 -29.02
CA LEU A 566 -20.09 -5.05 -27.87
C LEU A 566 -20.88 -4.83 -26.58
N GLY A 567 -22.11 -4.32 -26.69
CA GLY A 567 -22.98 -4.09 -25.53
C GLY A 567 -23.50 -5.37 -24.89
N SER A 568 -23.70 -6.44 -25.68
CA SER A 568 -24.32 -7.68 -25.18
C SER A 568 -23.44 -8.41 -24.16
N ALA A 569 -22.12 -8.35 -24.33
CA ALA A 569 -21.16 -8.95 -23.44
C ALA A 569 -21.11 -8.26 -22.08
N PHE A 570 -20.99 -6.92 -22.09
CA PHE A 570 -20.98 -6.12 -20.86
C PHE A 570 -22.29 -6.29 -20.07
N CYS A 571 -23.45 -6.25 -20.73
CA CYS A 571 -24.74 -6.53 -20.09
C CYS A 571 -24.82 -7.96 -19.50
N SER A 572 -24.17 -8.95 -20.13
CA SER A 572 -24.10 -10.32 -19.60
C SER A 572 -23.21 -10.42 -18.37
N LEU A 573 -22.08 -9.70 -18.34
CA LEU A 573 -21.20 -9.61 -17.18
C LEU A 573 -21.88 -8.90 -15.99
N CYS A 574 -22.66 -7.84 -16.26
CA CYS A 574 -23.45 -7.14 -15.25
C CYS A 574 -24.49 -8.07 -14.60
N ARG A 575 -25.26 -8.80 -15.42
CA ARG A 575 -26.25 -9.79 -14.96
C ARG A 575 -25.60 -10.93 -14.16
N LEU A 576 -24.42 -11.39 -14.55
CA LEU A 576 -23.67 -12.41 -13.83
C LEU A 576 -23.28 -11.95 -12.41
N PHE A 577 -22.76 -10.72 -12.26
CA PHE A 577 -22.44 -10.16 -10.95
C PHE A 577 -23.68 -9.83 -10.12
N GLN A 578 -24.79 -9.42 -10.75
CA GLN A 578 -26.07 -9.19 -10.06
C GLN A 578 -26.62 -10.50 -9.49
N ALA A 579 -26.70 -11.56 -10.29
CA ALA A 579 -27.19 -12.87 -9.84
C ALA A 579 -26.27 -13.51 -8.78
N PHE A 580 -24.98 -13.16 -8.75
CA PHE A 580 -24.08 -13.50 -7.64
C PHE A 580 -24.39 -12.72 -6.35
N ASP A 581 -24.69 -11.41 -6.45
CA ASP A 581 -25.06 -10.55 -5.31
C ASP A 581 -26.38 -11.03 -4.68
N ASP A 582 -27.37 -11.34 -5.52
CA ASP A 582 -28.67 -11.88 -5.10
C ASP A 582 -28.55 -13.24 -4.41
N ALA A 583 -27.60 -14.07 -4.84
CA ALA A 583 -27.30 -15.38 -4.23
C ALA A 583 -26.44 -15.29 -2.95
N CYS A 584 -25.89 -14.12 -2.61
CA CYS A 584 -24.94 -13.95 -1.48
C CYS A 584 -25.27 -12.71 -0.62
N PRO A 585 -26.39 -12.70 0.15
CA PRO A 585 -26.80 -11.53 0.92
C PRO A 585 -25.81 -11.17 2.03
N PRO A 586 -25.60 -9.88 2.34
CA PRO A 586 -24.58 -9.41 3.27
C PRO A 586 -24.88 -9.74 4.76
N ASP A 587 -26.13 -10.02 5.12
CA ASP A 587 -26.54 -10.33 6.50
C ASP A 587 -26.53 -11.84 6.78
N VAL A 588 -25.32 -12.40 6.76
CA VAL A 588 -25.00 -13.79 7.11
C VAL A 588 -25.10 -14.00 8.64
N ARG A 589 -26.28 -13.73 9.21
CA ARG A 589 -26.58 -13.79 10.65
C ARG A 589 -27.99 -14.28 10.99
N SER A 590 -28.75 -14.77 10.01
CA SER A 590 -30.06 -15.37 10.25
C SER A 590 -30.19 -16.69 9.50
N ASN A 591 -30.89 -17.65 10.11
CA ASN A 591 -31.17 -18.98 9.56
C ASN A 591 -32.17 -18.87 8.39
N GLN A 592 -31.73 -18.31 7.26
CA GLN A 592 -32.57 -18.15 6.07
C GLN A 592 -32.81 -19.50 5.40
N VAL A 593 -33.95 -20.10 5.75
CA VAL A 593 -34.57 -21.22 5.04
C VAL A 593 -34.76 -20.82 3.57
N GLY A 594 -33.83 -21.23 2.72
CA GLY A 594 -33.79 -20.88 1.29
C GLY A 594 -32.42 -20.42 0.76
N PHE A 595 -31.50 -19.95 1.62
CA PHE A 595 -30.19 -19.42 1.19
C PHE A 595 -29.35 -20.45 0.41
N LEU A 596 -29.20 -21.67 0.96
CA LEU A 596 -28.58 -22.80 0.27
C LEU A 596 -29.27 -23.17 -1.05
N GLY A 597 -30.60 -23.01 -1.13
CA GLY A 597 -31.37 -23.29 -2.34
C GLY A 597 -31.10 -22.26 -3.44
N ALA A 598 -30.99 -20.98 -3.08
CA ALA A 598 -30.57 -19.91 -3.99
C ALA A 598 -29.15 -20.12 -4.49
N ILE A 599 -28.21 -20.41 -3.58
CA ILE A 599 -26.82 -20.77 -3.92
C ILE A 599 -26.77 -21.98 -4.87
N SER A 600 -27.41 -23.11 -4.50
CA SER A 600 -27.42 -24.33 -5.32
C SER A 600 -28.02 -24.08 -6.71
N SER A 601 -29.13 -23.34 -6.78
CA SER A 601 -29.73 -22.91 -8.06
C SER A 601 -28.75 -22.10 -8.90
N GLN A 602 -28.05 -21.13 -8.30
CA GLN A 602 -27.10 -20.25 -9.01
C GLN A 602 -25.80 -20.98 -9.41
N LEU A 603 -25.34 -21.98 -8.63
CA LEU A 603 -24.19 -22.83 -8.98
C LEU A 603 -24.48 -23.74 -10.19
N ARG A 604 -25.73 -24.18 -10.33
CA ARG A 604 -26.27 -24.96 -11.45
C ARG A 604 -26.64 -24.10 -12.65
N ALA A 605 -26.87 -22.80 -12.48
CA ALA A 605 -27.25 -21.88 -13.54
C ALA A 605 -26.18 -21.85 -14.64
N ARG A 606 -26.50 -22.46 -15.78
CA ARG A 606 -25.69 -22.36 -16.99
C ARG A 606 -26.09 -21.11 -17.74
N HIS A 607 -25.33 -20.03 -17.57
CA HIS A 607 -25.43 -18.88 -18.44
C HIS A 607 -25.06 -19.32 -19.87
N PRO A 608 -25.97 -19.28 -20.86
CA PRO A 608 -25.59 -19.52 -22.24
C PRO A 608 -24.57 -18.44 -22.61
N LEU A 609 -23.42 -18.85 -23.16
CA LEU A 609 -22.43 -17.89 -23.61
C LEU A 609 -23.10 -16.98 -24.67
N PRO A 610 -23.10 -15.65 -24.48
CA PRO A 610 -23.60 -14.77 -25.52
C PRO A 610 -22.77 -14.99 -26.79
N LEU A 611 -23.44 -14.88 -27.95
CA LEU A 611 -22.78 -14.86 -29.25
C LEU A 611 -22.01 -13.53 -29.37
N CYS A 612 -20.82 -13.50 -28.78
CA CYS A 612 -19.90 -12.39 -28.84
C CYS A 612 -18.82 -12.70 -29.88
N ASP A 613 -18.81 -11.91 -30.95
CA ASP A 613 -17.76 -11.95 -31.98
C ASP A 613 -16.40 -11.55 -31.41
N ASN A 614 -16.40 -10.63 -30.43
CA ASN A 614 -15.19 -10.18 -29.76
C ASN A 614 -14.65 -11.21 -28.75
N GLU A 615 -13.45 -11.73 -29.02
CA GLU A 615 -12.80 -12.77 -28.23
C GLU A 615 -12.39 -12.30 -26.82
N ILE A 616 -11.94 -11.04 -26.67
CA ILE A 616 -11.55 -10.44 -25.37
C ILE A 616 -12.76 -10.46 -24.42
N GLN A 617 -13.93 -10.03 -24.91
CA GLN A 617 -15.16 -10.05 -24.14
C GLN A 617 -15.63 -11.48 -23.81
N ARG A 618 -15.49 -12.40 -24.76
CA ARG A 618 -15.81 -13.83 -24.56
C ARG A 618 -14.93 -14.45 -23.48
N ALA A 619 -13.64 -14.11 -23.45
CA ALA A 619 -12.69 -14.55 -22.43
C ALA A 619 -13.06 -14.06 -21.01
N ASP A 620 -13.48 -12.80 -20.84
CA ASP A 620 -13.86 -12.29 -19.53
C ASP A 620 -15.09 -13.01 -18.97
N ILE A 621 -16.12 -13.20 -19.80
CA ILE A 621 -17.36 -13.88 -19.38
C ILE A 621 -17.07 -15.34 -19.01
N VAL A 622 -16.33 -16.06 -19.87
CA VAL A 622 -15.98 -17.48 -19.66
C VAL A 622 -15.25 -17.67 -18.34
N VAL A 623 -14.21 -16.86 -18.07
CA VAL A 623 -13.39 -17.03 -16.87
C VAL A 623 -14.10 -16.49 -15.63
N THR A 624 -14.85 -15.40 -15.75
CA THR A 624 -15.60 -14.81 -14.62
C THR A 624 -16.76 -15.70 -14.17
N ASP A 625 -17.50 -16.33 -15.08
CA ASP A 625 -18.55 -17.31 -14.74
C ASP A 625 -17.97 -18.48 -13.93
N SER A 626 -16.91 -19.12 -14.43
CA SER A 626 -16.25 -20.22 -13.73
C SER A 626 -15.63 -19.78 -12.39
N TRP A 627 -15.04 -18.59 -12.31
CA TRP A 627 -14.50 -18.05 -11.06
C TRP A 627 -15.59 -17.77 -10.03
N LEU A 628 -16.67 -17.07 -10.40
CA LEU A 628 -17.77 -16.77 -9.48
C LEU A 628 -18.50 -18.03 -9.02
N ARG A 629 -18.66 -19.05 -9.88
CA ARG A 629 -19.20 -20.36 -9.47
C ARG A 629 -18.30 -21.05 -8.44
N VAL A 630 -16.98 -20.99 -8.59
CA VAL A 630 -16.03 -21.53 -7.58
C VAL A 630 -16.07 -20.72 -6.28
N VAL A 631 -16.14 -19.39 -6.34
CA VAL A 631 -16.26 -18.53 -5.15
C VAL A 631 -17.56 -18.79 -4.40
N LEU A 632 -18.68 -18.90 -5.12
CA LEU A 632 -20.00 -19.18 -4.55
C LEU A 632 -20.05 -20.59 -3.93
N TRP A 633 -19.39 -21.57 -4.54
CA TRP A 633 -19.24 -22.91 -3.96
C TRP A 633 -18.43 -22.88 -2.66
N LYS A 634 -17.31 -22.13 -2.61
CA LYS A 634 -16.55 -21.92 -1.36
C LYS A 634 -17.40 -21.27 -0.26
N ALA A 635 -18.23 -20.29 -0.62
CA ALA A 635 -19.14 -19.63 0.30
C ALA A 635 -20.27 -20.56 0.81
N ALA A 636 -20.62 -21.60 0.06
CA ALA A 636 -21.62 -22.60 0.44
C ALA A 636 -21.11 -23.57 1.53
N ILE A 637 -19.81 -23.88 1.55
CA ILE A 637 -19.20 -24.93 2.40
C ILE A 637 -19.65 -24.87 3.88
N PRO A 638 -19.67 -23.71 4.58
CA PRO A 638 -20.06 -23.65 5.99
C PRO A 638 -21.54 -23.98 6.27
N TYR A 639 -22.37 -24.04 5.22
CA TYR A 639 -23.81 -24.26 5.31
C TYR A 639 -24.22 -25.66 4.87
N VAL A 640 -23.33 -26.44 4.23
CA VAL A 640 -23.63 -27.82 3.83
C VAL A 640 -23.80 -28.68 5.09
N ASP A 641 -25.02 -29.18 5.30
CA ASP A 641 -25.41 -29.99 6.44
C ASP A 641 -25.81 -31.43 6.04
N ALA A 642 -26.12 -32.27 7.01
CA ALA A 642 -26.54 -33.65 6.77
C ALA A 642 -27.95 -33.78 6.13
N ASN A 643 -28.70 -32.68 6.00
CA ASN A 643 -30.02 -32.64 5.35
C ASN A 643 -29.95 -32.17 3.89
N THR A 644 -28.77 -31.71 3.44
CA THR A 644 -28.50 -31.33 2.06
C THR A 644 -28.61 -32.57 1.15
N ASP A 645 -29.30 -32.46 0.01
CA ASP A 645 -29.51 -33.59 -0.90
C ASP A 645 -28.15 -34.14 -1.37
N PRO A 646 -27.81 -35.42 -1.08
CA PRO A 646 -26.53 -36.00 -1.49
C PRO A 646 -26.39 -36.13 -3.01
N ASN A 647 -27.47 -35.94 -3.78
CA ASN A 647 -27.45 -35.88 -5.23
C ASN A 647 -27.25 -34.45 -5.78
N ASP A 648 -27.08 -33.44 -4.92
CA ASP A 648 -26.82 -32.06 -5.35
C ASP A 648 -25.44 -31.91 -5.98
N GLN A 649 -25.38 -32.05 -7.31
CA GLN A 649 -24.16 -31.84 -8.09
C GLN A 649 -23.55 -30.44 -7.92
N GLY A 650 -24.35 -29.42 -7.57
CA GLY A 650 -23.89 -28.05 -7.32
C GLY A 650 -23.13 -27.89 -6.01
N LEU A 651 -23.46 -28.71 -5.00
CA LEU A 651 -22.81 -28.72 -3.67
C LEU A 651 -21.81 -29.88 -3.51
N SER A 652 -21.63 -30.71 -4.54
CA SER A 652 -20.67 -31.81 -4.55
C SER A 652 -19.24 -31.34 -4.30
N VAL A 653 -18.45 -32.14 -3.59
CA VAL A 653 -16.99 -31.97 -3.45
C VAL A 653 -16.29 -31.97 -4.82
N SER A 654 -16.86 -32.65 -5.82
CA SER A 654 -16.34 -32.68 -7.19
C SER A 654 -16.68 -31.44 -8.05
N PHE A 655 -17.51 -30.52 -7.54
CA PHE A 655 -18.01 -29.38 -8.31
C PHE A 655 -16.90 -28.49 -8.89
N PRO A 656 -15.82 -28.10 -8.16
CA PRO A 656 -14.71 -27.33 -8.73
C PRO A 656 -14.05 -28.01 -9.92
N THR A 657 -13.92 -29.35 -9.89
CA THR A 657 -13.40 -30.13 -11.02
C THR A 657 -14.32 -30.04 -12.24
N SER A 658 -15.65 -30.10 -12.04
CA SER A 658 -16.61 -29.93 -13.13
C SER A 658 -16.55 -28.53 -13.75
N VAL A 659 -16.45 -27.48 -12.92
CA VAL A 659 -16.32 -26.08 -13.38
C VAL A 659 -15.00 -25.87 -14.12
N ALA A 660 -13.91 -26.47 -13.64
CA ALA A 660 -12.60 -26.41 -14.28
C ALA A 660 -12.55 -27.19 -15.60
N ARG A 661 -13.29 -28.29 -15.73
CA ARG A 661 -13.47 -29.05 -16.98
C ARG A 661 -14.24 -28.23 -18.02
N ASP A 662 -15.39 -27.68 -17.63
CA ASP A 662 -16.19 -26.77 -18.47
C ASP A 662 -15.38 -25.55 -18.90
N LEU A 663 -14.57 -24.99 -17.99
CA LEU A 663 -13.67 -23.87 -18.27
C LEU A 663 -12.59 -24.25 -19.27
N LEU A 664 -11.89 -25.37 -19.07
CA LEU A 664 -10.80 -25.81 -19.95
C LEU A 664 -11.30 -26.05 -21.39
N ALA A 665 -12.49 -26.65 -21.55
CA ALA A 665 -13.11 -26.85 -22.86
C ALA A 665 -13.47 -25.53 -23.57
N LYS A 666 -13.78 -24.46 -22.83
CA LYS A 666 -14.01 -23.12 -23.39
C LYS A 666 -12.68 -22.40 -23.69
N LEU A 667 -11.66 -22.56 -22.84
CA LEU A 667 -10.35 -21.94 -22.99
C LEU A 667 -9.59 -22.41 -24.23
N THR A 668 -9.82 -23.64 -24.73
CA THR A 668 -9.24 -24.10 -26.01
C THR A 668 -9.76 -23.31 -27.24
N THR A 669 -10.82 -22.52 -27.08
CA THR A 669 -11.42 -21.68 -28.14
C THR A 669 -11.03 -20.20 -28.04
N LEU A 670 -10.01 -19.87 -27.24
CA LEU A 670 -9.59 -18.51 -26.92
C LEU A 670 -8.06 -18.34 -27.11
N SER A 671 -7.65 -17.25 -27.74
CA SER A 671 -6.24 -16.87 -27.88
C SER A 671 -5.60 -16.44 -26.54
N SER A 672 -4.27 -16.54 -26.46
CA SER A 672 -3.51 -16.00 -25.33
C SER A 672 -3.68 -14.48 -25.21
N CYS A 673 -3.76 -13.77 -26.35
CA CYS A 673 -3.97 -12.33 -26.40
C CYS A 673 -5.29 -11.91 -25.74
N ALA A 674 -6.39 -12.62 -26.02
CA ALA A 674 -7.69 -12.35 -25.41
C ALA A 674 -7.71 -12.52 -23.88
N LEU A 675 -6.92 -13.46 -23.34
CA LEU A 675 -6.74 -13.64 -21.90
C LEU A 675 -5.80 -12.57 -21.30
N GLU A 676 -4.73 -12.19 -22.01
CA GLU A 676 -3.75 -11.21 -21.53
C GLU A 676 -4.27 -9.77 -21.52
N ALA A 677 -5.21 -9.41 -22.39
CA ALA A 677 -5.87 -8.10 -22.42
C ALA A 677 -6.54 -7.72 -21.08
N HIS A 678 -6.91 -8.72 -20.27
CA HIS A 678 -7.51 -8.56 -18.94
C HIS A 678 -6.49 -8.41 -17.80
N GLY A 679 -5.19 -8.43 -18.11
CA GLY A 679 -4.13 -8.13 -17.16
C GLY A 679 -4.00 -9.15 -16.00
N PRO A 680 -3.40 -8.75 -14.87
CA PRO A 680 -3.20 -9.63 -13.71
C PRO A 680 -4.49 -10.21 -13.12
N GLY A 681 -5.61 -9.49 -13.22
CA GLY A 681 -6.89 -9.94 -12.65
C GLY A 681 -7.39 -11.25 -13.27
N MET A 682 -7.16 -11.47 -14.56
CA MET A 682 -7.47 -12.73 -15.25
C MET A 682 -6.68 -13.91 -14.67
N MET A 683 -5.39 -13.70 -14.42
CA MET A 683 -4.52 -14.70 -13.81
C MET A 683 -4.98 -15.08 -12.41
N SER A 684 -5.42 -14.12 -11.59
CA SER A 684 -6.00 -14.39 -10.27
C SER A 684 -7.29 -15.22 -10.34
N LYS A 685 -8.20 -14.92 -11.29
CA LYS A 685 -9.43 -15.70 -11.52
C LYS A 685 -9.10 -17.16 -11.91
N LEU A 686 -8.21 -17.35 -12.89
CA LEU A 686 -7.76 -18.69 -13.33
C LEU A 686 -7.03 -19.47 -12.22
N PHE A 687 -6.16 -18.79 -11.47
CA PHE A 687 -5.47 -19.37 -10.32
C PHE A 687 -6.47 -19.88 -9.28
N GLU A 688 -7.51 -19.11 -8.93
CA GLU A 688 -8.49 -19.54 -7.93
C GLU A 688 -9.27 -20.80 -8.35
N VAL A 689 -9.60 -20.95 -9.64
CA VAL A 689 -10.21 -22.18 -10.15
C VAL A 689 -9.24 -23.36 -10.03
N ALA A 690 -7.99 -23.22 -10.49
CA ALA A 690 -6.98 -24.28 -10.41
C ALA A 690 -6.62 -24.66 -8.96
N ASN A 691 -6.49 -23.66 -8.08
CA ASN A 691 -6.24 -23.78 -6.64
C ASN A 691 -7.35 -24.62 -5.97
N SER A 692 -8.60 -24.41 -6.36
CA SER A 692 -9.76 -25.15 -5.83
C SER A 692 -9.81 -26.60 -6.30
N VAL A 693 -9.35 -26.90 -7.52
CA VAL A 693 -9.17 -28.31 -7.98
C VAL A 693 -8.07 -29.00 -7.19
N ALA A 694 -6.96 -28.29 -6.90
CA ALA A 694 -5.90 -28.84 -6.05
C ALA A 694 -6.39 -29.13 -4.62
N ASP A 695 -7.21 -28.24 -4.03
CA ASP A 695 -7.82 -28.46 -2.71
C ASP A 695 -8.74 -29.70 -2.70
N VAL A 696 -9.53 -29.92 -3.75
CA VAL A 696 -10.35 -31.14 -3.90
C VAL A 696 -9.48 -32.40 -3.98
N ILE A 697 -8.39 -32.39 -4.74
CA ILE A 697 -7.47 -33.53 -4.85
C ILE A 697 -6.79 -33.84 -3.51
N ILE A 698 -6.43 -32.82 -2.73
CA ILE A 698 -5.79 -32.97 -1.42
C ILE A 698 -6.78 -33.49 -0.36
N CYS A 699 -8.01 -32.97 -0.35
CA CYS A 699 -9.02 -33.33 0.65
C CYS A 699 -9.80 -34.63 0.34
N ALA A 700 -9.90 -35.02 -0.93
CA ALA A 700 -10.62 -36.21 -1.38
C ALA A 700 -9.80 -37.01 -2.42
N PRO A 701 -8.69 -37.66 -2.00
CA PRO A 701 -7.77 -38.36 -2.91
C PRO A 701 -8.46 -39.49 -3.70
N ASP A 702 -9.49 -40.13 -3.14
CA ASP A 702 -10.26 -41.17 -3.82
C ASP A 702 -10.99 -40.65 -5.09
N LEU A 703 -11.27 -39.35 -5.17
CA LEU A 703 -11.86 -38.69 -6.35
C LEU A 703 -10.80 -38.27 -7.38
N ALA A 704 -9.51 -38.30 -7.05
CA ALA A 704 -8.44 -37.79 -7.91
C ALA A 704 -8.23 -38.63 -9.18
N ASP A 705 -8.59 -39.91 -9.13
CA ASP A 705 -8.39 -40.91 -10.20
C ASP A 705 -9.72 -41.38 -10.84
N VAL A 706 -10.86 -40.76 -10.48
CA VAL A 706 -12.21 -41.08 -11.02
C VAL A 706 -12.48 -40.32 -12.32
N ASP A 707 -11.90 -40.78 -13.42
CA ASP A 707 -12.44 -40.70 -14.80
C ASP A 707 -11.40 -41.29 -15.77
N SER A 708 -11.51 -42.59 -16.10
CA SER A 708 -10.57 -43.25 -17.03
C SER A 708 -10.85 -42.99 -18.51
N ALA A 709 -11.94 -42.27 -18.83
CA ALA A 709 -12.38 -41.96 -20.20
C ALA A 709 -12.24 -40.47 -20.59
N HIS A 710 -11.96 -39.57 -19.63
CA HIS A 710 -11.86 -38.13 -19.84
C HIS A 710 -10.63 -37.56 -19.12
N VAL A 711 -10.32 -36.27 -19.32
CA VAL A 711 -9.25 -35.60 -18.56
C VAL A 711 -9.67 -35.50 -17.09
N GLY A 712 -9.10 -36.37 -16.25
CA GLY A 712 -9.35 -36.40 -14.81
C GLY A 712 -8.83 -35.15 -14.06
N PRO A 713 -9.15 -35.00 -12.76
CA PRO A 713 -8.83 -33.81 -11.95
C PRO A 713 -7.35 -33.40 -12.03
N ARG A 714 -6.45 -34.38 -11.96
CA ARG A 714 -4.99 -34.21 -12.10
C ARG A 714 -4.59 -33.60 -13.45
N GLY A 715 -5.19 -34.10 -14.54
CA GLY A 715 -4.94 -33.59 -15.90
C GLY A 715 -5.47 -32.16 -16.10
N ILE A 716 -6.64 -31.85 -15.54
CA ILE A 716 -7.22 -30.49 -15.56
C ILE A 716 -6.30 -29.51 -14.83
N LEU A 717 -5.81 -29.88 -13.63
CA LEU A 717 -4.87 -29.06 -12.85
C LEU A 717 -3.55 -28.82 -13.61
N CYS A 718 -2.99 -29.85 -14.25
CA CYS A 718 -1.80 -29.71 -15.10
C CYS A 718 -2.03 -28.77 -16.30
N ALA A 719 -3.17 -28.88 -16.99
CA ALA A 719 -3.50 -28.05 -18.14
C ALA A 719 -3.68 -26.58 -17.74
N LEU A 720 -4.47 -26.30 -16.69
CA LEU A 720 -4.67 -24.93 -16.18
C LEU A 720 -3.36 -24.31 -15.66
N SER A 721 -2.52 -25.08 -14.94
CA SER A 721 -1.22 -24.60 -14.47
C SER A 721 -0.27 -24.28 -15.62
N SER A 722 -0.26 -25.10 -16.67
CA SER A 722 0.54 -24.86 -17.88
C SER A 722 0.09 -23.60 -18.62
N LEU A 723 -1.23 -23.40 -18.76
CA LEU A 723 -1.80 -22.17 -19.33
C LEU A 723 -1.39 -20.94 -18.51
N ILE A 724 -1.62 -20.95 -17.18
CA ILE A 724 -1.26 -19.84 -16.29
C ILE A 724 0.24 -19.51 -16.37
N ALA A 725 1.10 -20.52 -16.54
CA ALA A 725 2.54 -20.34 -16.71
C ALA A 725 2.95 -19.80 -18.10
N SER A 726 2.13 -19.98 -19.14
CA SER A 726 2.38 -19.43 -20.48
C SER A 726 1.99 -17.95 -20.64
N LEU A 727 1.04 -17.44 -19.85
CA LEU A 727 0.56 -16.06 -19.98
C LEU A 727 1.63 -15.04 -19.53
N ARG A 728 1.90 -14.04 -20.38
CA ARG A 728 2.83 -12.91 -20.13
C ARG A 728 2.39 -12.01 -18.96
N THR A 729 1.15 -12.17 -18.48
CA THR A 729 0.58 -11.45 -17.33
C THR A 729 1.07 -11.94 -15.97
N THR A 730 2.09 -12.80 -15.92
CA THR A 730 2.81 -13.20 -14.70
C THR A 730 3.55 -12.01 -14.06
N SER A 731 2.91 -11.28 -13.14
CA SER A 731 3.59 -10.31 -12.23
C SER A 731 3.70 -10.79 -10.79
N ASN A 732 2.92 -11.79 -10.40
CA ASN A 732 2.91 -12.31 -9.04
C ASN A 732 3.55 -13.72 -8.98
N PRO A 733 4.89 -13.83 -8.83
CA PRO A 733 5.56 -15.12 -8.74
C PRO A 733 5.09 -15.94 -7.54
N ALA A 734 4.52 -15.33 -6.50
CA ALA A 734 4.00 -16.05 -5.34
C ALA A 734 2.80 -16.94 -5.69
N LEU A 735 1.92 -16.54 -6.62
CA LEU A 735 0.79 -17.37 -7.06
C LEU A 735 1.28 -18.63 -7.80
N LEU A 736 2.27 -18.48 -8.69
CA LEU A 736 2.88 -19.64 -9.36
C LEU A 736 3.65 -20.55 -8.39
N THR A 737 4.36 -19.98 -7.40
CA THR A 737 5.03 -20.78 -6.37
C THR A 737 4.00 -21.57 -5.54
N LEU A 738 2.93 -20.92 -5.08
CA LEU A 738 1.85 -21.58 -4.33
C LEU A 738 1.14 -22.67 -5.15
N LEU A 739 0.87 -22.43 -6.45
CA LEU A 739 0.30 -23.44 -7.33
C LEU A 739 1.24 -24.65 -7.50
N ARG A 740 2.54 -24.41 -7.67
CA ARG A 740 3.56 -25.47 -7.77
C ARG A 740 3.69 -26.27 -6.48
N GLU A 741 3.68 -25.61 -5.32
CA GLU A 741 3.69 -26.26 -4.00
C GLU A 741 2.46 -27.17 -3.83
N LYS A 742 1.26 -26.69 -4.19
CA LYS A 742 0.04 -27.53 -4.17
C LYS A 742 0.06 -28.66 -5.19
N MET A 743 0.61 -28.46 -6.40
CA MET A 743 0.78 -29.54 -7.38
C MET A 743 1.75 -30.63 -6.89
N MET A 744 2.82 -30.26 -6.19
CA MET A 744 3.71 -31.22 -5.52
C MET A 744 2.95 -32.02 -4.45
N ALA A 745 2.09 -31.37 -3.65
CA ALA A 745 1.23 -32.04 -2.67
C ALA A 745 0.19 -32.98 -3.31
N CYS A 746 -0.27 -32.68 -4.53
CA CYS A 746 -1.16 -33.54 -5.33
C CYS A 746 -0.45 -34.77 -5.97
N ALA A 747 0.83 -34.98 -5.65
CA ALA A 747 1.74 -35.96 -6.27
C ALA A 747 1.99 -35.76 -7.78
N LEU A 748 1.84 -34.53 -8.30
CA LEU A 748 2.13 -34.17 -9.70
C LEU A 748 3.58 -33.69 -9.91
N GLY A 749 4.50 -34.20 -9.09
CA GLY A 749 5.91 -33.83 -9.13
C GLY A 749 6.59 -34.30 -10.42
N GLN A 750 6.97 -33.33 -11.26
CA GLN A 750 7.65 -33.52 -12.56
C GLN A 750 6.80 -34.09 -13.70
N ALA A 751 5.59 -33.58 -13.90
CA ALA A 751 5.12 -33.42 -15.28
C ALA A 751 6.02 -32.36 -15.97
N GLY A 752 6.83 -32.79 -16.95
CA GLY A 752 7.45 -31.85 -17.89
C GLY A 752 6.38 -31.12 -18.73
N PRO A 753 6.76 -30.14 -19.59
CA PRO A 753 5.80 -29.46 -20.46
C PRO A 753 5.21 -30.43 -21.49
N GLY A 754 4.15 -31.13 -21.09
CA GLY A 754 3.37 -32.00 -21.95
C GLY A 754 2.67 -31.14 -23.00
N ARG A 755 2.91 -31.44 -24.28
CA ARG A 755 2.20 -30.82 -25.41
C ARG A 755 0.70 -31.17 -25.33
N LEU A 756 -0.09 -30.33 -24.65
CA LEU A 756 -1.53 -30.54 -24.51
C LEU A 756 -2.36 -29.26 -24.64
N LEU A 757 -1.72 -28.10 -24.74
CA LEU A 757 -2.30 -26.85 -25.24
C LEU A 757 -1.27 -26.16 -26.14
N GLN A 758 -1.26 -26.50 -27.44
CA GLN A 758 -0.85 -25.52 -28.44
C GLN A 758 -2.09 -24.66 -28.71
N ILE A 759 -2.12 -23.49 -28.07
CA ILE A 759 -2.94 -22.39 -28.58
C ILE A 759 -2.44 -22.12 -30.01
N THR A 760 -3.37 -21.99 -30.95
CA THR A 760 -3.04 -21.78 -32.37
C THR A 760 -2.60 -20.33 -32.60
N ASP A 761 -1.39 -20.00 -32.13
CA ASP A 761 -0.67 -18.80 -32.54
C ASP A 761 -0.26 -18.98 -34.00
N VAL A 762 -1.08 -18.49 -34.92
CA VAL A 762 -0.65 -18.23 -36.30
C VAL A 762 0.35 -17.07 -36.23
N PRO A 763 1.60 -17.23 -36.72
CA PRO A 763 2.55 -16.13 -36.73
C PRO A 763 2.09 -15.02 -37.70
N ASP A 764 2.23 -13.76 -37.31
CA ASP A 764 2.04 -12.56 -38.17
C ASP A 764 3.12 -12.43 -39.27
N GLY A 765 3.50 -13.53 -39.92
CA GLY A 765 4.61 -13.63 -40.87
C GLY A 765 4.21 -13.71 -42.35
N ASP A 766 3.06 -14.29 -42.66
CA ASP A 766 2.71 -14.73 -44.02
C ASP A 766 1.53 -13.96 -44.65
N LEU A 767 1.58 -12.63 -44.59
CA LEU A 767 0.68 -11.74 -45.37
C LEU A 767 1.42 -10.93 -46.46
N GLN A 768 2.62 -11.37 -46.86
CA GLN A 768 3.39 -10.77 -47.98
C GLN A 768 4.09 -11.83 -48.85
N SER A 769 3.36 -12.79 -49.42
CA SER A 769 3.89 -13.61 -50.54
C SER A 769 2.87 -14.28 -51.50
N GLU A 770 1.57 -13.97 -51.44
CA GLU A 770 0.57 -14.47 -52.41
C GLU A 770 -0.10 -13.35 -53.24
N GLU A 771 0.70 -12.51 -53.91
CA GLU A 771 0.17 -11.62 -54.96
C GLU A 771 1.14 -11.42 -56.15
N MET A 772 1.88 -12.46 -56.55
CA MET A 772 2.61 -12.45 -57.82
C MET A 772 2.90 -13.86 -58.37
N ASN A 773 1.91 -14.46 -59.06
CA ASN A 773 2.10 -15.46 -60.13
C ASN A 773 0.75 -15.81 -60.79
N LEU A 774 0.27 -14.92 -61.67
CA LEU A 774 -0.83 -15.21 -62.60
C LEU A 774 -0.68 -14.38 -63.90
N VAL A 775 0.48 -14.53 -64.55
CA VAL A 775 0.70 -14.17 -65.97
C VAL A 775 1.61 -15.25 -66.59
N ASP A 776 0.99 -16.34 -67.03
CA ASP A 776 1.21 -17.07 -68.31
C ASP A 776 0.47 -18.43 -68.28
#